data_AF-A0A7W0T8P7-F1
#
_entry.id   AF-A0A7W0T8P7-F1
#
_cell.length_a   1.000
_cell.length_b   1.000
_cell.length_c   1.000
_cell.angle_alpha   90.00
_cell.angle_beta   90.00
_cell.angle_gamma   90.00
#
_symmetry.space_group_name_H-M   'P 1'
#
loop_
_entity.id
_entity.type
_entity.pdbx_description
1 polymer ?
#
loop_
_entity_poly.entity_id
_entity_poly.type
_entity_poly.pdbx_seq_one_letter_code
_entity_poly.pdbx_strand_id
1 'polypeptide(L)'
;MEASLEEVPAALRSVRDEAPPATANPPAPAPCAHWLPGQREAWHAELPAPAWDEAAATLGLSDAAKRYVLDGVGDAASAAAGIERPRGPRIGVWRSKPWLDLVLGYGPAAISRLFGIGGGSWRTTPEALRGFVAAHELEVARIVRAFPPSLVDDLLSALSPIADIRIAELAAHRLLQVGAGVKLGEAALGWLLANPEHAAWALTASALNEEGGGGKAKAARLGLHELATRGHRAAIEEAAREFGVDPELLLVVRETKELPRFWQPDRIAGPVLVNGKRLPTASLEAFVRLHASRDVRAAEQLTELVPAFTRESLERFAMEIFDAAIWRPKSRTTELWPEVLGRYGGDAAVEALAGKLVSEWAEDETLLKTSCTVLQEIGTPRAILELAQLADKRRAHEGMNPAQDAAEAALTTMARDRGTTPRALVGKAVAAVGRGVTRTRTLSFGPRAFRAELDSRLSLVLVDDEGAHIEQLPRPRKSDDEAAVLVAKQQLQQLRAEVRFVGPVALALLEDDLVQGRQWRIETLETWLRVDEVFRHLARHLVWGLWSGAGELVSPALIETDKLRPIDDRGLGADRVGLLHPVELTDDTLSRLREIAARAGLQPPFAQLAREVFRPSPEELQAGAVTRIAGARLRLRRPLLRGWRQGPVDEESAHMYSIERRFDGGVTAELVHSGIDCGDAPPSSVKLEVLRFRGAAGLLALSEVPARCLSEAVRDASEIASGG
;
A
#
# COMPACT_ATOMS: atom_id res chain seq x y z
N MET A 1 17.42 -29.33 3.45
CA MET A 1 18.32 -29.19 4.62
C MET A 1 17.95 -27.90 5.31
N GLU A 2 17.79 -27.93 6.63
CA GLU A 2 17.49 -26.73 7.43
C GLU A 2 18.77 -25.89 7.58
N ALA A 3 18.62 -24.57 7.65
CA ALA A 3 19.72 -23.65 7.89
C ALA A 3 20.17 -23.74 9.36
N SER A 4 21.47 -23.66 9.62
CA SER A 4 21.93 -23.37 10.97
C SER A 4 21.54 -21.92 11.34
N LEU A 5 21.48 -21.61 12.64
CA LEU A 5 21.17 -20.25 13.08
C LEU A 5 22.13 -19.22 12.47
N GLU A 6 23.43 -19.54 12.38
CA GLU A 6 24.46 -18.68 11.76
C GLU A 6 24.19 -18.34 10.28
N GLU A 7 23.42 -19.17 9.59
CA GLU A 7 23.07 -18.97 8.18
C GLU A 7 21.77 -18.17 7.98
N VAL A 8 20.98 -18.01 9.04
CA VAL A 8 19.75 -17.22 9.03
C VAL A 8 20.09 -15.73 9.19
N PRO A 9 19.39 -14.79 8.54
CA PRO A 9 19.57 -13.36 8.83
C PRO A 9 19.34 -13.03 10.31
N ALA A 10 20.19 -12.19 10.91
CA ALA A 10 20.13 -11.82 12.33
C ALA A 10 18.71 -11.35 12.75
N ALA A 11 18.03 -10.59 11.89
CA ALA A 11 16.66 -10.14 12.13
C ALA A 11 15.64 -11.27 12.36
N LEU A 12 15.94 -12.51 11.97
CA LEU A 12 15.09 -13.69 12.12
C LEU A 12 15.57 -14.72 13.16
N ARG A 13 16.72 -14.54 13.81
CA ARG A 13 17.21 -15.48 14.86
C ARG A 13 16.70 -15.13 16.25
N SER A 14 16.18 -16.09 17.02
CA SER A 14 15.74 -15.77 18.39
C SER A 14 16.93 -15.38 19.27
N VAL A 15 16.77 -14.32 20.07
CA VAL A 15 17.81 -13.89 21.03
C VAL A 15 18.03 -14.97 22.10
N ARG A 16 17.01 -15.80 22.36
CA ARG A 16 17.10 -16.96 23.26
C ARG A 16 17.82 -18.16 22.64
N ASP A 17 17.81 -18.30 21.31
CA ASP A 17 18.35 -19.48 20.65
C ASP A 17 19.89 -19.46 20.62
N GLU A 18 20.49 -18.27 20.70
CA GLU A 18 21.95 -18.09 20.80
C GLU A 18 22.44 -17.76 22.23
N ALA A 19 21.54 -17.37 23.14
CA ALA A 19 21.91 -17.08 24.53
C ALA A 19 21.99 -18.38 25.36
N PRO A 20 23.06 -18.61 26.14
CA PRO A 20 23.10 -19.72 27.08
C PRO A 20 21.92 -19.63 28.07
N PRO A 21 21.33 -20.76 28.52
CA PRO A 21 20.21 -20.75 29.47
C PRO A 21 20.62 -19.93 30.67
N ALA A 22 19.80 -18.94 31.06
CA ALA A 22 20.12 -17.87 32.00
C ALA A 22 20.87 -18.35 33.26
N THR A 23 22.19 -18.49 33.12
CA THR A 23 23.15 -18.47 34.20
C THR A 23 23.29 -17.00 34.55
N ALA A 24 23.04 -16.68 35.83
CA ALA A 24 23.05 -15.34 36.43
C ALA A 24 23.63 -14.21 35.54
N ASN A 25 22.86 -13.13 35.36
CA ASN A 25 23.33 -11.92 34.67
C ASN A 25 24.77 -11.58 35.10
N PRO A 26 25.64 -11.13 34.17
CA PRO A 26 26.97 -10.64 34.51
C PRO A 26 26.89 -9.58 35.62
N PRO A 27 27.97 -9.29 36.36
CA PRO A 27 27.94 -8.27 37.39
C PRO A 27 27.49 -6.93 36.80
N ALA A 28 26.43 -6.35 37.34
CA ALA A 28 25.94 -5.05 36.89
C ALA A 28 27.00 -3.95 37.14
N PRO A 29 27.10 -2.96 36.24
CA PRO A 29 27.99 -1.81 36.46
C PRO A 29 27.59 -1.11 37.76
N ALA A 30 28.60 -0.73 38.55
CA ALA A 30 28.35 -0.06 39.83
C ALA A 30 27.61 1.27 39.62
N PRO A 31 26.61 1.60 40.46
CA PRO A 31 25.98 2.92 40.42
C PRO A 31 27.02 4.01 40.67
N CYS A 32 27.02 5.05 39.83
CA CYS A 32 27.96 6.16 39.96
C CYS A 32 27.31 7.50 39.59
N ALA A 33 27.90 8.58 40.09
CA ALA A 33 27.43 9.94 39.86
C ALA A 33 28.51 10.74 39.11
N HIS A 34 28.17 11.26 37.95
CA HIS A 34 29.02 12.08 37.09
C HIS A 34 28.52 13.51 37.08
N TRP A 35 29.02 14.31 38.02
CA TRP A 35 28.72 15.72 38.12
C TRP A 35 29.72 16.55 37.34
N LEU A 36 29.24 17.52 36.55
CA LEU A 36 30.10 18.56 36.00
C LEU A 36 30.66 19.44 37.14
N PRO A 37 31.82 20.09 36.96
CA PRO A 37 32.40 20.96 37.98
C PRO A 37 31.39 22.02 38.48
N GLY A 38 31.08 22.00 39.77
CA GLY A 38 30.16 22.94 40.43
C GLY A 38 28.67 22.69 40.19
N GLN A 39 28.30 21.69 39.38
CA GLN A 39 26.90 21.39 39.05
C GLN A 39 26.13 20.88 40.28
N ARG A 40 26.74 20.01 41.07
CA ARG A 40 26.12 19.41 42.25
C ARG A 40 25.77 20.46 43.28
N GLU A 41 26.71 21.37 43.57
CA GLU A 41 26.53 22.46 44.51
C GLU A 41 25.47 23.45 44.03
N ALA A 42 25.47 23.76 42.73
CA ALA A 42 24.47 24.63 42.12
C ALA A 42 23.07 24.03 42.21
N TRP A 43 22.90 22.74 41.89
CA TRP A 43 21.61 22.04 41.99
C TRP A 43 21.17 21.88 43.44
N HIS A 44 22.08 21.54 44.35
CA HIS A 44 21.75 21.45 45.77
C HIS A 44 21.23 22.79 46.32
N ALA A 45 21.71 23.93 45.82
CA ALA A 45 21.21 25.26 46.20
C ALA A 45 19.79 25.55 45.68
N GLU A 46 19.30 24.79 44.69
CA GLU A 46 17.91 24.87 44.20
C GLU A 46 16.92 24.16 45.14
N LEU A 47 17.41 23.35 46.10
CA LEU A 47 16.54 22.63 47.03
C LEU A 47 15.85 23.62 48.00
N PRO A 48 14.51 23.68 48.02
CA PRO A 48 13.78 24.59 48.89
C PRO A 48 14.05 24.35 50.37
N ALA A 49 13.93 25.42 51.17
CA ALA A 49 13.89 25.31 52.63
C ALA A 49 12.70 24.43 53.06
N PRO A 50 12.83 23.58 54.10
CA PRO A 50 11.76 22.70 54.54
C PRO A 50 10.54 23.51 55.01
N ALA A 51 9.43 23.46 54.28
CA ALA A 51 8.15 24.07 54.66
C ALA A 51 7.35 23.14 55.58
N TRP A 52 8.00 22.71 56.66
CA TRP A 52 7.55 21.55 57.43
C TRP A 52 6.34 21.81 58.31
N ASP A 53 6.24 22.98 58.91
CA ASP A 53 5.10 23.31 59.78
C ASP A 53 3.79 23.33 58.98
N GLU A 54 3.85 23.76 57.72
CA GLU A 54 2.72 23.79 56.78
C GLU A 54 2.35 22.38 56.27
N ALA A 55 3.35 21.55 55.99
CA ALA A 55 3.16 20.16 55.60
C ALA A 55 2.64 19.28 56.74
N ALA A 56 3.19 19.42 57.95
CA ALA A 56 2.72 18.67 59.12
C ALA A 56 1.27 19.04 59.51
N ALA A 57 0.89 20.32 59.38
CA ALA A 57 -0.48 20.79 59.57
C ALA A 57 -1.45 20.24 58.51
N THR A 58 -1.04 20.19 57.24
CA THR A 58 -1.85 19.65 56.13
C THR A 58 -2.03 18.13 56.21
N LEU A 59 -1.05 17.43 56.79
CA LEU A 59 -1.02 15.97 56.93
C LEU A 59 -1.72 15.43 58.19
N GLY A 60 -2.09 16.29 59.14
CA GLY A 60 -2.77 15.89 60.37
C GLY A 60 -1.92 14.99 61.28
N LEU A 61 -0.59 15.18 61.30
CA LEU A 61 0.31 14.35 62.11
C LEU A 61 0.15 14.66 63.60
N SER A 62 -0.04 13.62 64.43
CA SER A 62 -0.06 13.78 65.89
C SER A 62 1.30 14.24 66.44
N ASP A 63 1.32 14.83 67.63
CA ASP A 63 2.56 15.27 68.29
C ASP A 63 3.55 14.13 68.57
N ALA A 64 3.06 12.88 68.66
CA ALA A 64 3.90 11.68 68.76
C ALA A 64 4.61 11.36 67.42
N ALA A 65 3.88 11.48 66.30
CA ALA A 65 4.46 11.33 64.96
C ALA A 65 5.45 12.47 64.64
N LYS A 66 5.18 13.70 65.12
CA LYS A 66 6.11 14.83 65.00
C LYS A 66 7.43 14.57 65.74
N ARG A 67 7.41 14.02 66.96
CA ARG A 67 8.63 13.74 67.75
C ARG A 67 9.49 12.60 67.19
N TYR A 68 8.89 11.52 66.69
CA TYR A 68 9.65 10.45 66.03
C TYR A 68 10.36 10.96 64.77
N VAL A 69 9.67 11.80 64.00
CA VAL A 69 10.15 12.35 62.71
C VAL A 69 11.21 13.45 62.88
N LEU A 70 11.16 14.24 63.97
CA LEU A 70 12.11 15.33 64.24
C LEU A 70 13.35 14.87 65.02
N ASP A 71 13.17 14.01 66.02
CA ASP A 71 14.21 13.73 67.01
C ASP A 71 14.77 12.29 66.92
N GLY A 72 14.18 11.43 66.08
CA GLY A 72 14.58 10.02 65.92
C GLY A 72 14.25 9.14 67.13
N VAL A 73 13.41 9.62 68.05
CA VAL A 73 13.06 8.91 69.29
C VAL A 73 11.69 8.23 69.15
N GLY A 74 11.67 6.89 69.14
CA GLY A 74 10.43 6.07 69.15
C GLY A 74 10.48 4.83 68.25
N ASP A 75 9.35 4.14 68.10
CA ASP A 75 9.17 2.95 67.24
C ASP A 75 8.32 3.29 66.00
N ALA A 76 8.72 2.79 64.82
CA ALA A 76 8.07 3.04 63.53
C ALA A 76 6.59 2.63 63.47
N ALA A 77 6.18 1.58 64.19
CA ALA A 77 4.80 1.13 64.30
C ALA A 77 3.93 2.10 65.12
N SER A 78 4.48 2.66 66.20
CA SER A 78 3.84 3.70 67.01
C SER A 78 3.69 5.03 66.24
N ALA A 79 4.67 5.38 65.39
CA ALA A 79 4.58 6.56 64.51
C ALA A 79 3.51 6.38 63.41
N ALA A 80 3.42 5.19 62.81
CA ALA A 80 2.39 4.86 61.82
C ALA A 80 0.97 4.85 62.41
N ALA A 81 0.81 4.48 63.68
CA ALA A 81 -0.46 4.53 64.40
C ALA A 81 -0.90 5.96 64.76
N GLY A 82 0.04 6.88 64.93
CA GLY A 82 -0.20 8.30 65.24
C GLY A 82 -0.54 9.19 64.04
N ILE A 83 -0.64 8.63 62.83
CA ILE A 83 -1.17 9.32 61.65
C ILE A 83 -2.69 9.15 61.71
N GLU A 84 -3.41 10.16 62.23
CA GLU A 84 -4.87 10.14 62.17
C GLU A 84 -5.28 10.07 60.69
N ARG A 85 -6.06 9.04 60.33
CA ARG A 85 -6.63 8.91 58.97
C ARG A 85 -7.45 10.17 58.68
N PRO A 86 -7.02 11.07 57.78
CA PRO A 86 -7.77 12.29 57.56
C PRO A 86 -9.08 11.93 56.86
N ARG A 87 -10.23 12.21 57.48
CA ARG A 87 -11.54 12.05 56.86
C ARG A 87 -11.88 13.33 56.08
N GLY A 88 -11.62 13.34 54.78
CA GLY A 88 -12.03 14.43 53.88
C GLY A 88 -11.97 14.07 52.38
N PRO A 89 -12.72 14.76 51.50
CA PRO A 89 -13.03 14.29 50.14
C PRO A 89 -11.90 14.46 49.10
N ARG A 90 -10.73 15.01 49.45
CA ARG A 90 -9.70 15.43 48.47
C ARG A 90 -8.37 14.66 48.54
N ILE A 91 -8.29 13.58 49.30
CA ILE A 91 -7.03 12.86 49.58
C ILE A 91 -7.06 11.45 48.96
N GLY A 92 -7.35 11.36 47.67
CA GLY A 92 -7.28 10.09 46.91
C GLY A 92 -5.84 9.63 46.62
N VAL A 93 -4.86 10.54 46.72
CA VAL A 93 -3.45 10.32 46.32
C VAL A 93 -2.66 9.52 47.36
N TRP A 94 -3.07 9.51 48.62
CA TRP A 94 -2.36 8.85 49.74
C TRP A 94 -2.61 7.35 49.85
N ARG A 95 -3.42 6.78 48.94
CA ARG A 95 -3.78 5.36 48.96
C ARG A 95 -2.92 4.50 48.03
N SER A 96 -2.00 5.08 47.25
CA SER A 96 -1.09 4.28 46.45
C SER A 96 0.16 3.89 47.28
N LYS A 97 0.46 2.59 47.30
CA LYS A 97 1.65 1.98 47.93
C LYS A 97 2.99 2.74 47.68
N PRO A 98 3.24 3.33 46.49
CA PRO A 98 4.49 4.06 46.20
C PRO A 98 4.80 5.26 47.10
N TRP A 99 3.79 5.96 47.62
CA TRP A 99 4.00 7.14 48.46
C TRP A 99 4.57 6.78 49.84
N LEU A 100 4.18 5.63 50.38
CA LEU A 100 4.68 5.14 51.66
C LEU A 100 6.17 4.81 51.56
N ASP A 101 6.61 4.23 50.43
CA ASP A 101 8.00 3.86 50.19
C ASP A 101 8.92 5.08 50.09
N LEU A 102 8.46 6.18 49.48
CA LEU A 102 9.16 7.47 49.48
C LEU A 102 9.35 7.99 50.91
N VAL A 103 8.26 8.04 51.70
CA VAL A 103 8.24 8.57 53.08
C VAL A 103 9.09 7.74 54.04
N LEU A 104 9.07 6.43 53.88
CA LEU A 104 9.87 5.50 54.67
C LEU A 104 11.36 5.52 54.28
N GLY A 105 11.69 5.84 53.02
CA GLY A 105 13.06 5.83 52.51
C GLY A 105 13.93 7.03 52.89
N TYR A 106 13.37 8.26 52.85
CA TYR A 106 14.14 9.50 53.03
C TYR A 106 13.78 10.31 54.26
N GLY A 107 12.81 9.79 55.01
CA GLY A 107 12.15 10.52 56.04
C GLY A 107 11.26 11.61 55.47
N PRO A 108 10.29 12.08 56.27
CA PRO A 108 9.29 12.99 55.77
C PRO A 108 9.89 14.37 55.37
N ALA A 109 11.10 14.69 55.86
CA ALA A 109 11.75 16.00 55.73
C ALA A 109 12.42 16.27 54.40
N ALA A 110 12.90 15.22 53.77
CA ALA A 110 13.36 15.28 52.40
C ALA A 110 12.18 15.46 51.44
N ILE A 111 11.02 14.88 51.75
CA ILE A 111 9.82 14.93 50.91
C ILE A 111 9.12 16.28 50.99
N SER A 112 9.09 16.90 52.17
CA SER A 112 8.54 18.25 52.33
C SER A 112 9.35 19.32 51.57
N ARG A 113 10.64 19.05 51.29
CA ARG A 113 11.48 19.90 50.43
C ARG A 113 11.24 19.64 48.93
N LEU A 114 10.91 18.40 48.58
CA LEU A 114 10.68 18.00 47.19
C LEU A 114 9.30 18.43 46.66
N PHE A 115 8.25 18.40 47.49
CA PHE A 115 6.90 18.78 47.09
C PHE A 115 6.40 20.00 47.87
N GLY A 116 6.21 21.13 47.19
CA GLY A 116 5.59 22.31 47.76
C GLY A 116 4.07 22.18 47.84
N ILE A 117 3.45 22.82 48.85
CA ILE A 117 2.00 22.86 49.05
C ILE A 117 1.46 24.16 48.45
N GLY A 118 0.78 24.07 47.31
CA GLY A 118 0.11 25.21 46.67
C GLY A 118 -1.31 24.86 46.24
N GLY A 119 -2.31 25.56 46.78
CA GLY A 119 -3.71 25.42 46.36
C GLY A 119 -4.38 24.06 46.65
N GLY A 120 -3.85 23.28 47.60
CA GLY A 120 -4.38 21.95 47.95
C GLY A 120 -3.92 20.80 47.04
N SER A 121 -2.90 21.01 46.20
CA SER A 121 -2.21 19.97 45.42
C SER A 121 -0.70 20.01 45.69
N TRP A 122 -0.08 18.84 45.90
CA TRP A 122 1.38 18.71 45.98
C TRP A 122 1.98 18.91 44.59
N ARG A 123 2.86 19.90 44.43
CA ARG A 123 3.57 20.17 43.17
C ARG A 123 5.07 20.18 43.44
N THR A 124 5.84 19.61 42.52
CA THR A 124 7.30 19.75 42.51
C THR A 124 7.69 20.56 41.27
N THR A 125 8.83 21.23 41.34
CA THR A 125 9.41 21.94 40.20
C THR A 125 10.64 21.17 39.70
N PRO A 126 11.03 21.33 38.43
CA PRO A 126 12.28 20.76 37.92
C PRO A 126 13.50 21.13 38.78
N GLU A 127 13.53 22.35 39.31
CA GLU A 127 14.57 22.87 40.22
C GLU A 127 14.61 22.07 41.54
N ALA A 128 13.45 21.84 42.16
CA ALA A 128 13.36 21.08 43.41
C ALA A 128 13.75 19.60 43.20
N LEU A 129 13.41 19.02 42.04
CA LEU A 129 13.84 17.67 41.65
C LEU A 129 15.35 17.59 41.47
N ARG A 130 15.98 18.57 40.79
CA ARG A 130 17.44 18.64 40.66
C ARG A 130 18.14 18.77 42.00
N GLY A 131 17.65 19.66 42.88
CA GLY A 131 18.18 19.80 44.22
C GLY A 131 18.02 18.54 45.07
N PHE A 132 16.91 17.81 44.89
CA PHE A 132 16.70 16.54 45.58
C PHE A 132 17.66 15.46 45.08
N VAL A 133 17.88 15.36 43.77
CA VAL A 133 18.89 14.45 43.20
C VAL A 133 20.30 14.82 43.65
N ALA A 134 20.63 16.11 43.74
CA ALA A 134 21.93 16.55 44.22
C ALA A 134 22.15 16.26 45.72
N ALA A 135 21.10 16.28 46.53
CA ALA A 135 21.16 16.00 47.97
C ALA A 135 21.24 14.50 48.30
N HIS A 136 20.62 13.65 47.47
CA HIS A 136 20.45 12.23 47.76
C HIS A 136 21.18 11.29 46.79
N GLU A 137 21.67 11.83 45.66
CA GLU A 137 22.54 11.17 44.68
C GLU A 137 22.06 9.75 44.30
N LEU A 138 22.90 8.74 44.54
CA LEU A 138 22.66 7.34 44.16
C LEU A 138 21.44 6.71 44.84
N GLU A 139 21.03 7.24 46.00
CA GLU A 139 19.88 6.70 46.71
C GLU A 139 18.60 6.87 45.87
N VAL A 140 18.49 7.96 45.09
CA VAL A 140 17.27 8.28 44.32
C VAL A 140 16.96 7.20 43.29
N ALA A 141 17.99 6.56 42.72
CA ALA A 141 17.83 5.45 41.78
C ALA A 141 17.09 4.24 42.39
N ARG A 142 17.17 4.03 43.72
CA ARG A 142 16.50 2.91 44.41
C ARG A 142 14.98 3.02 44.40
N ILE A 143 14.46 4.24 44.34
CA ILE A 143 13.03 4.54 44.43
C ILE A 143 12.46 5.16 43.16
N VAL A 144 13.18 5.12 42.04
CA VAL A 144 12.79 5.81 40.80
C VAL A 144 11.39 5.41 40.30
N ARG A 145 10.96 4.17 40.57
CA ARG A 145 9.62 3.66 40.23
C ARG A 145 8.51 4.14 41.15
N ALA A 146 8.84 4.77 42.28
CA ALA A 146 7.87 5.31 43.22
C ALA A 146 7.34 6.69 42.80
N PHE A 147 8.02 7.35 41.84
CA PHE A 147 7.61 8.66 41.35
C PHE A 147 6.36 8.60 40.46
N PRO A 148 5.47 9.59 40.52
CA PRO A 148 4.29 9.69 39.65
C PRO A 148 4.65 9.73 38.15
N PRO A 149 3.85 9.10 37.27
CA PRO A 149 4.08 9.14 35.82
C PRO A 149 4.18 10.56 35.23
N SER A 150 3.49 11.54 35.83
CA SER A 150 3.52 12.94 35.40
C SER A 150 4.85 13.65 35.62
N LEU A 151 5.76 13.08 36.42
CA LEU A 151 7.06 13.67 36.77
C LEU A 151 8.23 12.92 36.15
N VAL A 152 7.98 11.87 35.37
CA VAL A 152 9.03 10.99 34.85
C VAL A 152 10.02 11.75 33.96
N ASP A 153 9.56 12.68 33.12
CA ASP A 153 10.44 13.40 32.20
C ASP A 153 11.34 14.41 32.94
N ASP A 154 10.79 15.13 33.92
CA ASP A 154 11.55 16.04 34.78
C ASP A 154 12.54 15.26 35.66
N LEU A 155 12.12 14.09 36.16
CA LEU A 155 12.96 13.19 36.95
C LEU A 155 14.11 12.61 36.11
N LEU A 156 13.84 12.13 34.90
CA LEU A 156 14.88 11.61 34.00
C LEU A 156 15.90 12.69 33.62
N SER A 157 15.43 13.93 33.42
CA SER A 157 16.30 15.08 33.20
C SER A 157 17.19 15.37 34.42
N ALA A 158 16.61 15.36 35.63
CA ALA A 158 17.35 15.55 36.88
C ALA A 158 18.28 14.38 37.21
N LEU A 159 18.00 13.17 36.73
CA LEU A 159 18.82 11.98 36.94
C LEU A 159 19.93 11.81 35.91
N SER A 160 20.08 12.71 34.94
CA SER A 160 21.15 12.65 33.92
C SER A 160 22.56 12.42 34.51
N PRO A 161 22.94 13.04 35.65
CA PRO A 161 24.24 12.79 36.30
C PRO A 161 24.36 11.44 37.01
N ILE A 162 23.26 10.73 37.25
CA ILE A 162 23.23 9.48 38.03
C ILE A 162 23.11 8.30 37.08
N ALA A 163 24.15 7.47 37.05
CA ALA A 163 24.23 6.26 36.23
C ALA A 163 23.79 5.04 37.06
N ASP A 164 22.61 4.49 36.75
CA ASP A 164 22.08 3.29 37.40
C ASP A 164 21.16 2.51 36.45
N ILE A 165 21.26 1.19 36.48
CA ILE A 165 20.51 0.27 35.60
C ILE A 165 18.98 0.42 35.74
N ARG A 166 18.47 0.82 36.92
CA ARG A 166 17.04 1.00 37.17
C ARG A 166 16.47 2.21 36.45
N ILE A 167 17.30 3.21 36.20
CA ILE A 167 16.92 4.43 35.48
C ILE A 167 16.86 4.13 33.97
N ALA A 168 17.77 3.28 33.46
CA ALA A 168 17.74 2.81 32.08
C ALA A 168 16.42 2.12 31.72
N GLU A 169 15.94 1.22 32.58
CA GLU A 169 14.65 0.53 32.37
C GLU A 169 13.47 1.53 32.35
N LEU A 170 13.49 2.54 33.23
CA LEU A 170 12.45 3.57 33.26
C LEU A 170 12.49 4.44 31.99
N ALA A 171 13.69 4.85 31.55
CA ALA A 171 13.89 5.64 30.35
C ALA A 171 13.40 4.89 29.10
N ALA A 172 13.78 3.61 28.95
CA ALA A 172 13.33 2.78 27.84
C ALA A 172 11.80 2.59 27.83
N HIS A 173 11.19 2.36 29.00
CA HIS A 173 9.73 2.23 29.10
C HIS A 173 9.02 3.53 28.73
N ARG A 174 9.53 4.68 29.20
CA ARG A 174 8.99 6.00 28.86
C ARG A 174 9.10 6.27 27.36
N LEU A 175 10.24 5.98 26.75
CA LEU A 175 10.49 6.13 25.32
C LEU A 175 9.51 5.31 24.46
N LEU A 176 9.19 4.08 24.88
CA LEU A 176 8.18 3.26 24.20
C LEU A 176 6.76 3.84 24.32
N GLN A 177 6.41 4.48 25.44
CA GLN A 177 5.08 5.06 25.65
C GLN A 177 4.81 6.32 24.81
N VAL A 178 5.81 7.18 24.63
CA VAL A 178 5.63 8.51 24.00
C VAL A 178 6.29 8.66 22.63
N GLY A 179 7.19 7.74 22.25
CA GLY A 179 7.91 7.75 20.97
C GLY A 179 9.21 8.58 20.98
N ALA A 180 10.19 8.13 20.19
CA ALA A 180 11.43 8.87 19.97
C ALA A 180 11.17 10.09 19.06
N GLY A 181 11.54 11.30 19.50
CA GLY A 181 11.36 12.55 18.73
C GLY A 181 10.15 13.41 19.12
N VAL A 182 9.35 12.97 20.10
CA VAL A 182 8.36 13.81 20.77
C VAL A 182 9.04 14.50 21.96
N LYS A 183 8.72 15.79 22.21
CA LYS A 183 9.30 16.59 23.31
C LYS A 183 9.30 15.87 24.67
N LEU A 184 8.28 15.06 24.95
CA LEU A 184 8.18 14.25 26.18
C LEU A 184 9.17 13.08 26.23
N GLY A 185 9.57 12.52 25.09
CA GLY A 185 10.56 11.43 25.01
C GLY A 185 12.02 11.90 25.02
N GLU A 186 12.28 13.20 24.85
CA GLU A 186 13.63 13.77 24.79
C GLU A 186 14.42 13.58 26.09
N ALA A 187 13.77 13.68 27.25
CA ALA A 187 14.42 13.45 28.54
C ALA A 187 14.88 11.99 28.71
N ALA A 188 14.03 11.04 28.30
CA ALA A 188 14.33 9.62 28.34
C ALA A 188 15.48 9.25 27.40
N LEU A 189 15.42 9.74 26.16
CA LEU A 189 16.50 9.56 25.20
C LEU A 189 17.79 10.24 25.67
N GLY A 190 17.69 11.46 26.22
CA GLY A 190 18.81 12.21 26.77
C GLY A 190 19.54 11.47 27.89
N TRP A 191 18.80 10.82 28.80
CA TRP A 191 19.41 10.00 29.85
C TRP A 191 20.15 8.78 29.28
N LEU A 192 19.55 8.08 28.31
CA LEU A 192 20.17 6.91 27.67
C LEU A 192 21.50 7.28 27.01
N LEU A 193 21.53 8.42 26.30
CA LEU A 193 22.73 8.92 25.61
C LEU A 193 23.79 9.45 26.58
N ALA A 194 23.40 10.00 27.72
CA ALA A 194 24.32 10.44 28.77
C ALA A 194 24.97 9.27 29.53
N ASN A 195 24.27 8.13 29.62
CA ASN A 195 24.70 6.96 30.40
C ASN A 195 24.71 5.67 29.55
N PRO A 196 25.48 5.62 28.44
CA PRO A 196 25.36 4.56 27.45
C PRO A 196 25.80 3.17 27.96
N GLU A 197 26.75 3.08 28.89
CA GLU A 197 27.21 1.80 29.45
C GLU A 197 26.14 1.14 30.33
N HIS A 198 25.62 1.87 31.32
CA HIS A 198 24.53 1.39 32.19
C HIS A 198 23.26 1.14 31.39
N ALA A 199 22.99 1.96 30.37
CA ALA A 199 21.87 1.75 29.46
C ALA A 199 22.05 0.47 28.64
N ALA A 200 23.18 0.29 27.96
CA ALA A 200 23.44 -0.90 27.15
C ALA A 200 23.35 -2.18 27.98
N TRP A 201 23.97 -2.21 29.17
CA TRP A 201 23.91 -3.36 30.08
C TRP A 201 22.47 -3.69 30.52
N ALA A 202 21.74 -2.70 31.05
CA ALA A 202 20.40 -2.91 31.61
C ALA A 202 19.37 -3.30 30.55
N LEU A 203 19.47 -2.68 29.37
CA LEU A 203 18.57 -2.96 28.27
C LEU A 203 18.92 -4.30 27.60
N THR A 204 20.19 -4.71 27.56
CA THR A 204 20.57 -6.07 27.14
C THR A 204 19.95 -7.11 28.08
N ALA A 205 20.13 -6.95 29.39
CA ALA A 205 19.49 -7.82 30.38
C ALA A 205 17.97 -7.89 30.23
N SER A 206 17.33 -6.75 29.98
CA SER A 206 15.87 -6.66 29.78
C SER A 206 15.41 -7.27 28.45
N ALA A 207 16.21 -7.19 27.40
CA ALA A 207 15.91 -7.76 26.08
C ALA A 207 15.98 -9.30 26.09
N LEU A 208 16.81 -9.88 26.95
CA LEU A 208 16.97 -11.33 27.15
C LEU A 208 15.86 -11.94 28.05
N ASN A 209 15.26 -11.15 28.92
CA ASN A 209 14.27 -11.61 29.91
C ASN A 209 12.81 -11.44 29.43
N GLU A 210 12.25 -12.48 28.80
CA GLU A 210 10.85 -12.47 28.29
C GLU A 210 9.76 -12.78 29.34
N GLU A 211 10.10 -13.24 30.54
CA GLU A 211 9.13 -13.70 31.56
C GLU A 211 8.22 -12.58 32.13
N GLY A 212 8.50 -11.31 31.81
CA GLY A 212 7.77 -10.14 32.33
C GLY A 212 6.69 -9.54 31.44
N GLY A 213 6.34 -10.17 30.32
CA GLY A 213 5.42 -9.62 29.30
C GLY A 213 6.17 -8.77 28.25
N GLY A 214 5.77 -8.89 26.99
CA GLY A 214 6.51 -8.37 25.82
C GLY A 214 6.83 -6.87 25.81
N GLY A 215 6.17 -6.06 26.64
CA GLY A 215 6.40 -4.62 26.72
C GLY A 215 7.79 -4.20 27.22
N LYS A 216 8.40 -4.95 28.17
CA LYS A 216 9.73 -4.60 28.72
C LYS A 216 10.85 -4.90 27.73
N ALA A 217 10.85 -6.08 27.12
CA ALA A 217 11.82 -6.45 26.09
C ALA A 217 11.69 -5.54 24.86
N LYS A 218 10.46 -5.15 24.47
CA LYS A 218 10.22 -4.17 23.38
C LYS A 218 10.84 -2.81 23.70
N ALA A 219 10.59 -2.29 24.90
CA ALA A 219 11.16 -1.02 25.36
C ALA A 219 12.69 -1.07 25.35
N ALA A 220 13.27 -2.17 25.82
CA ALA A 220 14.71 -2.35 25.87
C ALA A 220 15.37 -2.36 24.49
N ARG A 221 14.83 -3.14 23.54
CA ARG A 221 15.32 -3.17 22.15
C ARG A 221 15.18 -1.82 21.46
N LEU A 222 14.08 -1.10 21.72
CA LEU A 222 13.92 0.27 21.23
C LEU A 222 15.05 1.18 21.75
N GLY A 223 15.33 1.15 23.05
CA GLY A 223 16.41 1.94 23.65
C GLY A 223 17.79 1.57 23.09
N LEU A 224 18.10 0.28 22.94
CA LEU A 224 19.34 -0.21 22.32
C LEU A 224 19.46 0.27 20.87
N HIS A 225 18.37 0.23 20.10
CA HIS A 225 18.34 0.76 18.75
C HIS A 225 18.64 2.27 18.70
N GLU A 226 18.00 3.08 19.54
CA GLU A 226 18.23 4.53 19.57
C GLU A 226 19.67 4.89 20.00
N LEU A 227 20.29 4.07 20.87
CA LEU A 227 21.71 4.17 21.23
C LEU A 227 22.62 3.88 20.03
N ALA A 228 22.36 2.80 19.29
CA ALA A 228 23.13 2.42 18.11
C ALA A 228 23.09 3.52 17.03
N THR A 229 21.89 4.03 16.73
CA THR A 229 21.65 5.07 15.72
C THR A 229 22.35 6.39 16.05
N ARG A 230 22.66 6.65 17.32
CA ARG A 230 23.35 7.88 17.79
C ARG A 230 24.82 7.66 18.15
N GLY A 231 25.41 6.58 17.65
CA GLY A 231 26.86 6.36 17.73
C GLY A 231 27.34 5.61 18.98
N HIS A 232 26.44 5.08 19.81
CA HIS A 232 26.79 4.33 21.02
C HIS A 232 26.83 2.80 20.80
N ARG A 233 27.06 2.34 19.56
CA ARG A 233 27.11 0.91 19.23
C ARG A 233 28.18 0.14 20.03
N ALA A 234 29.32 0.77 20.31
CA ALA A 234 30.39 0.15 21.09
C ALA A 234 29.95 -0.28 22.50
N ALA A 235 29.08 0.48 23.17
CA ALA A 235 28.55 0.11 24.48
C ALA A 235 27.63 -1.12 24.41
N ILE A 236 26.91 -1.26 23.30
CA ILE A 236 26.04 -2.43 23.03
C ILE A 236 26.89 -3.65 22.73
N GLU A 237 27.96 -3.50 21.94
CA GLU A 237 28.91 -4.58 21.66
C GLU A 237 29.63 -5.07 22.93
N GLU A 238 29.98 -4.15 23.84
CA GLU A 238 30.55 -4.47 25.15
C GLU A 238 29.57 -5.28 26.00
N ALA A 239 28.35 -4.77 26.19
CA ALA A 239 27.32 -5.46 26.95
C ALA A 239 27.00 -6.83 26.31
N ALA A 240 26.80 -6.88 24.99
CA ALA A 240 26.52 -8.12 24.28
C ALA A 240 27.61 -9.17 24.51
N ARG A 241 28.89 -8.76 24.53
CA ARG A 241 30.02 -9.65 24.83
C ARG A 241 29.99 -10.19 26.25
N GLU A 242 29.67 -9.36 27.25
CA GLU A 242 29.54 -9.80 28.64
C GLU A 242 28.39 -10.79 28.84
N PHE A 243 27.28 -10.58 28.12
CA PHE A 243 26.12 -11.46 28.13
C PHE A 243 26.26 -12.67 27.20
N GLY A 244 27.31 -12.74 26.38
CA GLY A 244 27.55 -13.83 25.44
C GLY A 244 26.52 -13.91 24.31
N VAL A 245 26.01 -12.76 23.84
CA VAL A 245 25.01 -12.66 22.77
C VAL A 245 25.56 -11.82 21.59
N ASP A 246 25.08 -12.08 20.38
CA ASP A 246 25.38 -11.23 19.23
C ASP A 246 24.70 -9.85 19.38
N PRO A 247 25.46 -8.73 19.32
CA PRO A 247 24.90 -7.38 19.41
C PRO A 247 23.84 -7.10 18.35
N GLU A 248 23.91 -7.70 17.16
CA GLU A 248 22.92 -7.49 16.12
C GLU A 248 21.54 -8.00 16.53
N LEU A 249 21.45 -9.10 17.27
CA LEU A 249 20.18 -9.66 17.74
C LEU A 249 19.46 -8.76 18.76
N LEU A 250 20.21 -7.91 19.45
CA LEU A 250 19.68 -6.95 20.41
C LEU A 250 19.05 -5.73 19.74
N LEU A 251 19.54 -5.36 18.56
CA LEU A 251 19.06 -4.23 17.77
C LEU A 251 17.79 -4.54 16.97
N VAL A 252 17.45 -5.82 16.84
CA VAL A 252 16.24 -6.28 16.18
C VAL A 252 15.03 -6.00 17.09
N VAL A 253 14.35 -4.89 16.84
CA VAL A 253 13.04 -4.62 17.45
C VAL A 253 12.01 -5.57 16.83
N ARG A 254 11.60 -6.59 17.59
CA ARG A 254 10.53 -7.52 17.17
C ARG A 254 9.20 -7.10 17.76
N GLU A 255 8.16 -7.10 16.94
CA GLU A 255 6.80 -6.98 17.43
C GLU A 255 6.23 -8.35 17.81
N THR A 256 5.66 -8.44 19.00
CA THR A 256 5.01 -9.64 19.55
C THR A 256 3.57 -9.77 19.06
N LYS A 257 3.28 -9.45 17.79
CA LYS A 257 1.96 -9.76 17.26
C LYS A 257 1.78 -11.27 17.26
N GLU A 258 0.61 -11.70 17.70
CA GLU A 258 0.24 -13.11 17.66
C GLU A 258 0.26 -13.59 16.22
N LEU A 259 0.71 -14.83 16.03
CA LEU A 259 0.66 -15.49 14.73
C LEU A 259 -0.80 -15.56 14.26
N PRO A 260 -1.07 -15.45 12.94
CA PRO A 260 -2.41 -15.57 12.42
C PRO A 260 -3.07 -16.88 12.87
N ARG A 261 -4.38 -16.87 13.10
CA ARG A 261 -5.12 -18.06 13.57
C ARG A 261 -5.06 -19.26 12.62
N PHE A 262 -4.76 -19.04 11.35
CA PHE A 262 -4.59 -20.10 10.34
C PHE A 262 -3.16 -20.66 10.33
N TRP A 263 -2.22 -20.08 11.07
CA TRP A 263 -0.82 -20.45 11.05
C TRP A 263 -0.61 -21.90 11.48
N GLN A 264 -0.04 -22.69 10.58
CA GLN A 264 0.35 -24.09 10.79
C GLN A 264 1.72 -24.30 10.15
N PRO A 265 2.82 -24.22 10.90
CA PRO A 265 4.17 -24.22 10.34
C PRO A 265 4.47 -25.50 9.54
N ASP A 266 3.91 -26.65 9.94
CA ASP A 266 4.11 -27.92 9.25
C ASP A 266 3.47 -27.99 7.86
N ARG A 267 2.55 -27.08 7.54
CA ARG A 267 1.84 -27.02 6.24
C ARG A 267 2.37 -25.93 5.31
N ILE A 268 3.31 -25.12 5.78
CA ILE A 268 3.84 -23.98 5.05
C ILE A 268 5.33 -24.24 4.85
N ALA A 269 5.77 -24.43 3.61
CA ALA A 269 7.16 -24.77 3.32
C ALA A 269 8.12 -23.62 3.67
N GLY A 270 7.61 -22.38 3.63
CA GLY A 270 8.33 -21.17 3.99
C GLY A 270 9.33 -20.70 2.92
N PRO A 271 9.87 -19.48 3.06
CA PRO A 271 10.94 -19.00 2.20
C PRO A 271 12.21 -19.83 2.34
N VAL A 272 12.96 -19.92 1.24
CA VAL A 272 14.23 -20.65 1.13
C VAL A 272 15.35 -19.64 0.90
N LEU A 273 16.38 -19.72 1.72
CA LEU A 273 17.57 -18.88 1.60
C LEU A 273 18.27 -19.10 0.25
N VAL A 274 19.02 -18.12 -0.23
CA VAL A 274 19.77 -18.22 -1.50
C VAL A 274 20.78 -19.39 -1.53
N ASN A 275 21.21 -19.88 -0.37
CA ASN A 275 22.06 -21.07 -0.23
C ASN A 275 21.27 -22.40 -0.31
N GLY A 276 19.97 -22.36 -0.61
CA GLY A 276 19.09 -23.52 -0.76
C GLY A 276 18.55 -24.12 0.54
N LYS A 277 18.84 -23.51 1.70
CA LYS A 277 18.39 -24.01 3.00
C LYS A 277 17.08 -23.36 3.45
N ARG A 278 16.28 -24.13 4.21
CA ARG A 278 15.01 -23.66 4.78
C ARG A 278 15.23 -22.96 6.11
N LEU A 279 14.38 -21.98 6.42
CA LEU A 279 14.34 -21.39 7.75
C LEU A 279 13.92 -22.43 8.80
N PRO A 280 14.56 -22.45 9.98
CA PRO A 280 14.02 -23.10 11.16
C PRO A 280 12.63 -22.54 11.51
N THR A 281 11.78 -23.36 12.15
CA THR A 281 10.40 -22.97 12.49
C THR A 281 10.34 -21.66 13.30
N ALA A 282 11.23 -21.47 14.26
CA ALA A 282 11.28 -20.24 15.07
C ALA A 282 11.58 -18.99 14.22
N SER A 283 12.47 -19.12 13.22
CA SER A 283 12.81 -18.03 12.30
C SER A 283 11.71 -17.75 11.29
N LEU A 284 11.01 -18.79 10.83
CA LEU A 284 9.83 -18.66 9.98
C LEU A 284 8.69 -17.93 10.72
N GLU A 285 8.45 -18.26 11.99
CA GLU A 285 7.49 -17.53 12.82
C GLU A 285 7.87 -16.07 13.03
N ALA A 286 9.16 -15.78 13.25
CA ALA A 286 9.64 -14.40 13.33
C ALA A 286 9.36 -13.64 12.03
N PHE A 287 9.61 -14.27 10.88
CA PHE A 287 9.33 -13.69 9.56
C PHE A 287 7.83 -13.38 9.36
N VAL A 288 6.95 -14.27 9.82
CA VAL A 288 5.49 -14.09 9.76
C VAL A 288 5.02 -12.95 10.67
N ARG A 289 5.56 -12.85 11.89
CA ARG A 289 5.22 -11.76 12.83
C ARG A 289 5.65 -10.40 12.29
N LEU A 290 6.78 -10.32 11.58
CA LEU A 290 7.20 -9.09 10.89
C LEU A 290 6.17 -8.65 9.86
N HIS A 291 5.67 -9.56 9.01
CA HIS A 291 4.61 -9.24 8.04
C HIS A 291 3.26 -8.91 8.69
N ALA A 292 2.98 -9.46 9.88
CA ALA A 292 1.76 -9.12 10.61
C ALA A 292 1.82 -7.69 11.19
N SER A 293 3.02 -7.12 11.34
CA SER A 293 3.21 -5.75 11.82
C SER A 293 2.78 -4.73 10.76
N ARG A 294 2.31 -3.57 11.22
CA ARG A 294 2.01 -2.40 10.37
C ARG A 294 2.94 -1.21 10.70
N ASP A 295 4.05 -1.50 11.38
CA ASP A 295 5.07 -0.52 11.72
C ASP A 295 5.97 -0.27 10.51
N VAL A 296 6.30 1.00 10.27
CA VAL A 296 7.25 1.44 9.22
C VAL A 296 8.59 0.70 9.37
N ARG A 297 9.06 0.51 10.60
CA ARG A 297 10.33 -0.18 10.88
C ARG A 297 10.30 -1.66 10.50
N ALA A 298 9.16 -2.32 10.67
CA ALA A 298 9.01 -3.71 10.23
C ALA A 298 9.06 -3.80 8.70
N ALA A 299 8.46 -2.84 7.99
CA ALA A 299 8.50 -2.78 6.53
C ALA A 299 9.93 -2.54 5.99
N GLU A 300 10.74 -1.73 6.68
CA GLU A 300 12.17 -1.52 6.36
C GLU A 300 12.97 -2.82 6.54
N GLN A 301 12.86 -3.47 7.70
CA GLN A 301 13.52 -4.75 7.97
C GLN A 301 13.15 -5.83 6.94
N LEU A 302 11.86 -5.93 6.58
CA LEU A 302 11.42 -6.86 5.55
C LEU A 302 12.08 -6.58 4.20
N THR A 303 12.29 -5.31 3.85
CA THR A 303 12.97 -4.91 2.60
C THR A 303 14.43 -5.37 2.61
N GLU A 304 15.12 -5.21 3.73
CA GLU A 304 16.51 -5.68 3.91
C GLU A 304 16.63 -7.20 3.90
N LEU A 305 15.59 -7.92 4.32
CA LEU A 305 15.55 -9.38 4.36
C LEU A 305 15.33 -10.03 2.99
N VAL A 306 14.62 -9.39 2.06
CA VAL A 306 14.25 -9.97 0.76
C VAL A 306 15.46 -10.59 0.01
N PRO A 307 16.63 -9.93 -0.09
CA PRO A 307 17.78 -10.47 -0.83
C PRO A 307 18.36 -11.78 -0.27
N ALA A 308 18.06 -12.12 0.99
CA ALA A 308 18.53 -13.36 1.60
C ALA A 308 17.80 -14.61 1.07
N PHE A 309 16.65 -14.44 0.41
CA PHE A 309 15.77 -15.51 -0.05
C PHE A 309 15.71 -15.61 -1.57
N THR A 310 15.39 -16.81 -2.07
CA THR A 310 15.11 -16.99 -3.50
C THR A 310 13.71 -16.45 -3.84
N ARG A 311 13.60 -15.72 -4.96
CA ARG A 311 12.32 -15.14 -5.42
C ARG A 311 11.22 -16.18 -5.57
N GLU A 312 11.54 -17.34 -6.13
CA GLU A 312 10.59 -18.44 -6.33
C GLU A 312 10.01 -18.95 -5.00
N SER A 313 10.84 -19.04 -3.95
CA SER A 313 10.39 -19.47 -2.63
C SER A 313 9.50 -18.44 -1.93
N LEU A 314 9.76 -17.15 -2.13
CA LEU A 314 8.93 -16.07 -1.61
C LEU A 314 7.56 -16.03 -2.29
N GLU A 315 7.52 -16.20 -3.62
CA GLU A 315 6.27 -16.32 -4.39
C GLU A 315 5.43 -17.52 -3.92
N ARG A 316 6.08 -18.68 -3.75
CA ARG A 316 5.42 -19.89 -3.24
C ARG A 316 4.89 -19.68 -1.82
N PHE A 317 5.70 -19.09 -0.94
CA PHE A 317 5.28 -18.76 0.42
C PHE A 317 4.06 -17.83 0.43
N ALA A 318 4.02 -16.82 -0.43
CA ALA A 318 2.88 -15.94 -0.55
C ALA A 318 1.59 -16.67 -0.97
N MET A 319 1.72 -17.60 -1.91
CA MET A 319 0.61 -18.46 -2.32
C MET A 319 0.15 -19.40 -1.20
N GLU A 320 1.07 -20.00 -0.44
CA GLU A 320 0.74 -20.85 0.72
C GLU A 320 0.00 -20.05 1.80
N ILE A 321 0.41 -18.81 2.07
CA ILE A 321 -0.28 -17.91 3.00
C ILE A 321 -1.67 -17.55 2.48
N PHE A 322 -1.79 -17.23 1.19
CA PHE A 322 -3.07 -16.95 0.55
C PHE A 322 -4.02 -18.14 0.68
N ASP A 323 -3.60 -19.33 0.25
CA ASP A 323 -4.40 -20.55 0.31
C ASP A 323 -4.81 -20.93 1.73
N ALA A 324 -3.94 -20.71 2.73
CA ALA A 324 -4.25 -20.97 4.13
C ALA A 324 -5.29 -19.97 4.70
N ALA A 325 -5.26 -18.72 4.25
CA ALA A 325 -6.11 -17.63 4.73
C ALA A 325 -7.54 -17.66 4.15
N ILE A 326 -7.69 -17.87 2.84
CA ILE A 326 -8.94 -17.64 2.10
C ILE A 326 -10.15 -18.50 2.53
N TRP A 327 -9.93 -19.65 3.18
CA TRP A 327 -11.01 -20.56 3.60
C TRP A 327 -11.85 -20.05 4.78
N ARG A 328 -11.50 -18.91 5.41
CA ARG A 328 -12.21 -18.40 6.58
C ARG A 328 -13.06 -17.15 6.27
N PRO A 329 -14.40 -17.21 6.36
CA PRO A 329 -15.28 -16.09 5.97
C PRO A 329 -15.18 -14.81 6.81
N LYS A 330 -14.78 -14.89 8.10
CA LYS A 330 -14.89 -13.77 9.07
C LYS A 330 -13.63 -12.91 9.22
N SER A 331 -12.59 -13.09 8.39
CA SER A 331 -11.27 -12.46 8.61
C SER A 331 -10.51 -12.05 7.34
N ARG A 332 -11.15 -12.07 6.18
CA ARG A 332 -10.46 -12.05 4.88
C ARG A 332 -9.73 -10.74 4.51
N THR A 333 -9.92 -9.64 5.22
CA THR A 333 -9.34 -8.31 4.86
C THR A 333 -8.39 -7.72 5.90
N THR A 334 -8.34 -8.32 7.09
CA THR A 334 -7.43 -7.95 8.20
C THR A 334 -6.33 -8.99 8.43
N GLU A 335 -6.31 -10.04 7.62
CA GLU A 335 -5.32 -11.11 7.65
C GLU A 335 -4.00 -10.73 6.94
N LEU A 336 -3.00 -11.60 7.11
CA LEU A 336 -1.63 -11.45 6.62
C LEU A 336 -1.50 -11.49 5.08
N TRP A 337 -2.44 -12.14 4.40
CA TRP A 337 -2.29 -12.46 2.98
C TRP A 337 -2.16 -11.26 2.04
N PRO A 338 -2.86 -10.11 2.21
CA PRO A 338 -2.72 -8.99 1.29
C PRO A 338 -1.29 -8.44 1.30
N GLU A 339 -0.70 -8.27 2.49
CA GLU A 339 0.68 -7.80 2.67
C GLU A 339 1.68 -8.76 2.01
N VAL A 340 1.58 -10.06 2.29
CA VAL A 340 2.54 -11.04 1.76
C VAL A 340 2.37 -11.23 0.25
N LEU A 341 1.14 -11.28 -0.25
CA LEU A 341 0.84 -11.45 -1.67
C LEU A 341 1.18 -10.20 -2.48
N GLY A 342 0.94 -9.01 -1.93
CA GLY A 342 1.35 -7.75 -2.56
C GLY A 342 2.85 -7.62 -2.70
N ARG A 343 3.60 -8.00 -1.65
CA ARG A 343 5.07 -7.89 -1.61
C ARG A 343 5.79 -8.92 -2.46
N TYR A 344 5.32 -10.17 -2.45
CA TYR A 344 6.04 -11.29 -3.07
C TYR A 344 5.28 -11.95 -4.21
N GLY A 345 4.00 -11.67 -4.42
CA GLY A 345 3.21 -12.30 -5.46
C GLY A 345 3.78 -12.10 -6.87
N GLY A 346 3.58 -13.12 -7.71
CA GLY A 346 3.90 -13.12 -9.12
C GLY A 346 2.67 -13.40 -9.98
N ASP A 347 2.87 -13.80 -11.24
CA ASP A 347 1.76 -13.98 -12.18
C ASP A 347 0.79 -15.12 -11.81
N ALA A 348 1.24 -16.11 -11.02
CA ALA A 348 0.38 -17.15 -10.46
C ALA A 348 -0.59 -16.60 -9.39
N ALA A 349 -0.11 -15.65 -8.56
CA ALA A 349 -0.93 -14.97 -7.57
C ALA A 349 -2.00 -14.10 -8.24
N VAL A 350 -1.60 -13.39 -9.30
CA VAL A 350 -2.51 -12.58 -10.12
C VAL A 350 -3.66 -13.43 -10.67
N GLU A 351 -3.35 -14.61 -11.23
CA GLU A 351 -4.37 -15.52 -11.78
C GLU A 351 -5.30 -16.11 -10.72
N ALA A 352 -4.74 -16.56 -9.59
CA ALA A 352 -5.53 -17.07 -8.48
C ALA A 352 -6.49 -16.00 -7.93
N LEU A 353 -6.01 -14.77 -7.78
CA LEU A 353 -6.80 -13.65 -7.30
C LEU A 353 -7.90 -13.25 -8.29
N ALA A 354 -7.57 -13.16 -9.59
CA ALA A 354 -8.53 -12.89 -10.65
C ALA A 354 -9.66 -13.93 -10.68
N GLY A 355 -9.34 -15.22 -10.51
CA GLY A 355 -10.33 -16.28 -10.41
C GLY A 355 -11.30 -16.09 -9.24
N LYS A 356 -10.81 -15.63 -8.08
CA LYS A 356 -11.66 -15.36 -6.90
C LYS A 356 -12.54 -14.14 -7.09
N LEU A 357 -12.01 -13.08 -7.68
CA LEU A 357 -12.72 -11.81 -7.90
C LEU A 357 -13.97 -11.97 -8.77
N VAL A 358 -13.88 -12.78 -9.83
CA VAL A 358 -14.98 -12.97 -10.79
C VAL A 358 -15.99 -14.03 -10.33
N SER A 359 -15.67 -14.81 -9.30
CA SER A 359 -16.53 -15.89 -8.79
C SER A 359 -16.99 -15.63 -7.35
N GLU A 360 -16.19 -16.05 -6.37
CA GLU A 360 -16.55 -16.09 -4.95
C GLU A 360 -16.65 -14.71 -4.30
N TRP A 361 -15.91 -13.71 -4.79
CA TRP A 361 -15.79 -12.39 -4.14
C TRP A 361 -16.48 -11.27 -4.90
N ALA A 362 -17.26 -11.58 -5.93
CA ALA A 362 -17.88 -10.60 -6.82
C ALA A 362 -18.80 -9.59 -6.10
N GLU A 363 -19.33 -9.95 -4.92
CA GLU A 363 -20.23 -9.12 -4.11
C GLU A 363 -19.57 -8.54 -2.84
N ASP A 364 -18.33 -8.92 -2.51
CA ASP A 364 -17.64 -8.44 -1.30
C ASP A 364 -16.78 -7.22 -1.63
N GLU A 365 -17.35 -6.03 -1.47
CA GLU A 365 -16.70 -4.75 -1.74
C GLU A 365 -15.32 -4.61 -1.07
N THR A 366 -15.17 -5.11 0.16
CA THR A 366 -13.91 -4.95 0.88
C THR A 366 -12.84 -5.83 0.26
N LEU A 367 -13.18 -7.08 -0.12
CA LEU A 367 -12.26 -7.96 -0.83
C LEU A 367 -11.92 -7.48 -2.23
N LEU A 368 -12.89 -6.93 -2.96
CA LEU A 368 -12.65 -6.33 -4.27
C LEU A 368 -11.60 -5.22 -4.18
N LYS A 369 -11.77 -4.27 -3.24
CA LYS A 369 -10.84 -3.14 -3.02
C LYS A 369 -9.46 -3.61 -2.55
N THR A 370 -9.42 -4.52 -1.57
CA THR A 370 -8.16 -5.09 -1.06
C THR A 370 -7.40 -5.81 -2.17
N SER A 371 -8.09 -6.61 -2.99
CA SER A 371 -7.46 -7.33 -4.09
C SER A 371 -6.90 -6.40 -5.16
N CYS A 372 -7.58 -5.29 -5.47
CA CYS A 372 -7.02 -4.27 -6.38
C CYS A 372 -5.75 -3.62 -5.80
N THR A 373 -5.71 -3.40 -4.49
CA THR A 373 -4.50 -2.91 -3.79
C THR A 373 -3.36 -3.93 -3.88
N VAL A 374 -3.66 -5.21 -3.69
CA VAL A 374 -2.67 -6.30 -3.86
C VAL A 374 -2.15 -6.39 -5.29
N LEU A 375 -3.02 -6.29 -6.31
CA LEU A 375 -2.59 -6.24 -7.72
C LEU A 375 -1.71 -5.02 -8.02
N GLN A 376 -2.04 -3.87 -7.41
CA GLN A 376 -1.22 -2.65 -7.52
C GLN A 376 0.19 -2.87 -6.97
N GLU A 377 0.29 -3.49 -5.79
CA GLU A 377 1.56 -3.80 -5.12
C GLU A 377 2.39 -4.83 -5.88
N ILE A 378 1.77 -5.92 -6.38
CA ILE A 378 2.43 -6.92 -7.23
C ILE A 378 3.04 -6.24 -8.47
N GLY A 379 2.27 -5.39 -9.13
CA GLY A 379 2.78 -4.47 -10.16
C GLY A 379 3.37 -5.10 -11.42
N THR A 380 3.23 -6.42 -11.63
CA THR A 380 3.69 -7.09 -12.87
C THR A 380 2.86 -6.65 -14.08
N PRO A 381 3.36 -6.80 -15.32
CA PRO A 381 2.56 -6.55 -16.51
C PRO A 381 1.21 -7.27 -16.51
N ARG A 382 1.16 -8.52 -16.00
CA ARG A 382 -0.09 -9.26 -15.87
C ARG A 382 -1.05 -8.61 -14.87
N ALA A 383 -0.55 -8.18 -13.70
CA ALA A 383 -1.36 -7.47 -12.72
C ALA A 383 -1.96 -6.16 -13.27
N ILE A 384 -1.17 -5.41 -14.05
CA ILE A 384 -1.64 -4.19 -14.74
C ILE A 384 -2.77 -4.52 -15.73
N LEU A 385 -2.64 -5.62 -16.49
CA LEU A 385 -3.68 -6.03 -17.43
C LEU A 385 -4.94 -6.57 -16.73
N GLU A 386 -4.81 -7.24 -15.58
CA GLU A 386 -5.98 -7.61 -14.76
C GLU A 386 -6.69 -6.36 -14.23
N LEU A 387 -5.96 -5.39 -13.68
CA LEU A 387 -6.54 -4.12 -13.26
C LEU A 387 -7.24 -3.40 -14.42
N ALA A 388 -6.65 -3.41 -15.62
CA ALA A 388 -7.28 -2.83 -16.81
C ALA A 388 -8.58 -3.55 -17.20
N GLN A 389 -8.63 -4.87 -17.08
CA GLN A 389 -9.85 -5.64 -17.34
C GLN A 389 -10.91 -5.43 -16.25
N LEU A 390 -10.51 -5.31 -14.99
CA LEU A 390 -11.41 -5.01 -13.87
C LEU A 390 -11.99 -3.60 -13.99
N ALA A 391 -11.19 -2.62 -14.45
CA ALA A 391 -11.64 -1.25 -14.70
C ALA A 391 -12.56 -1.14 -15.94
N ASP A 392 -12.56 -2.12 -16.85
CA ASP A 392 -13.43 -2.11 -18.03
C ASP A 392 -14.90 -2.34 -17.63
N LYS A 393 -15.64 -1.24 -17.54
CA LYS A 393 -17.05 -1.23 -17.18
C LYS A 393 -17.92 -2.05 -18.16
N ARG A 394 -17.47 -2.35 -19.39
CA ARG A 394 -18.21 -3.27 -20.29
C ARG A 394 -18.35 -4.68 -19.73
N ARG A 395 -17.43 -5.09 -18.85
CA ARG A 395 -17.40 -6.40 -18.20
C ARG A 395 -18.12 -6.41 -16.84
N ALA A 396 -18.72 -5.28 -16.46
CA ALA A 396 -19.46 -5.11 -15.21
C ALA A 396 -20.65 -6.07 -15.13
N HIS A 397 -20.72 -6.86 -14.06
CA HIS A 397 -21.96 -7.45 -13.59
C HIS A 397 -22.45 -6.66 -12.36
N GLU A 398 -23.68 -6.88 -11.92
CA GLU A 398 -24.21 -6.23 -10.72
C GLU A 398 -23.27 -6.49 -9.53
N GLY A 399 -22.95 -5.45 -8.74
CA GLY A 399 -22.04 -5.54 -7.58
C GLY A 399 -20.56 -5.21 -7.83
N MET A 400 -20.08 -5.14 -9.09
CA MET A 400 -18.64 -5.00 -9.38
C MET A 400 -18.11 -3.55 -9.48
N ASN A 401 -18.96 -2.54 -9.27
CA ASN A 401 -18.58 -1.12 -9.33
C ASN A 401 -17.42 -0.77 -8.38
N PRO A 402 -17.36 -1.27 -7.12
CA PRO A 402 -16.25 -0.94 -6.23
C PRO A 402 -14.89 -1.45 -6.73
N ALA A 403 -14.87 -2.61 -7.40
CA ALA A 403 -13.65 -3.14 -8.02
C ALA A 403 -13.17 -2.28 -9.19
N GLN A 404 -14.11 -1.77 -10.00
CA GLN A 404 -13.79 -0.90 -11.13
C GLN A 404 -13.14 0.40 -10.67
N ASP A 405 -13.76 1.07 -9.70
CA ASP A 405 -13.27 2.35 -9.21
C ASP A 405 -11.92 2.16 -8.49
N ALA A 406 -11.75 1.07 -7.73
CA ALA A 406 -10.48 0.72 -7.10
C ALA A 406 -9.38 0.38 -8.13
N ALA A 407 -9.71 -0.40 -9.16
CA ALA A 407 -8.76 -0.76 -10.21
C ALA A 407 -8.33 0.46 -11.03
N GLU A 408 -9.25 1.38 -11.31
CA GLU A 408 -8.94 2.63 -11.99
C GLU A 408 -8.05 3.54 -11.14
N ALA A 409 -8.36 3.68 -9.85
CA ALA A 409 -7.54 4.42 -8.90
C ALA A 409 -6.13 3.83 -8.78
N ALA A 410 -6.03 2.50 -8.77
CA ALA A 410 -4.75 1.77 -8.77
C ALA A 410 -3.93 2.08 -10.03
N LEU A 411 -4.51 1.92 -11.22
CA LEU A 411 -3.83 2.25 -12.48
C LEU A 411 -3.38 3.71 -12.54
N THR A 412 -4.20 4.63 -12.03
CA THR A 412 -3.87 6.06 -11.96
C THR A 412 -2.68 6.33 -11.05
N THR A 413 -2.66 5.72 -9.87
CA THR A 413 -1.53 5.84 -8.92
C THR A 413 -0.27 5.21 -9.50
N MET A 414 -0.35 3.99 -10.00
CA MET A 414 0.75 3.28 -10.67
C MET A 414 1.36 4.06 -11.84
N ALA A 415 0.52 4.78 -12.59
CA ALA A 415 0.96 5.59 -13.72
C ALA A 415 1.65 6.88 -13.23
N ARG A 416 1.08 7.56 -12.22
CA ARG A 416 1.66 8.74 -11.58
C ARG A 416 3.05 8.45 -11.02
N ASP A 417 3.19 7.37 -10.25
CA ASP A 417 4.45 6.98 -9.61
C ASP A 417 5.55 6.65 -10.64
N ARG A 418 5.15 6.23 -11.84
CA ARG A 418 6.04 5.93 -12.97
C ARG A 418 6.16 7.08 -13.99
N GLY A 419 5.61 8.26 -13.71
CA GLY A 419 5.67 9.43 -14.60
C GLY A 419 5.04 9.18 -15.99
N THR A 420 3.98 8.36 -16.07
CA THR A 420 3.31 7.98 -17.31
C THR A 420 1.79 8.17 -17.18
N THR A 421 1.06 8.01 -18.28
CA THR A 421 -0.42 7.94 -18.24
C THR A 421 -0.90 6.50 -18.04
N PRO A 422 -2.11 6.27 -17.48
CA PRO A 422 -2.70 4.93 -17.37
C PRO A 422 -2.77 4.21 -18.72
N ARG A 423 -3.17 4.92 -19.77
CA ARG A 423 -3.19 4.43 -21.16
C ARG A 423 -1.83 3.88 -21.61
N ALA A 424 -0.76 4.63 -21.38
CA ALA A 424 0.58 4.23 -21.76
C ALA A 424 1.15 3.10 -20.86
N LEU A 425 0.78 3.08 -19.57
CA LEU A 425 1.12 2.00 -18.65
C LEU A 425 0.51 0.67 -19.12
N VAL A 426 -0.79 0.66 -19.40
CA VAL A 426 -1.51 -0.51 -19.91
C VAL A 426 -0.97 -0.93 -21.28
N GLY A 427 -0.66 0.02 -22.17
CA GLY A 427 -0.05 -0.27 -23.47
C GLY A 427 1.31 -0.99 -23.37
N LYS A 428 2.18 -0.55 -22.45
CA LYS A 428 3.45 -1.24 -22.18
C LYS A 428 3.24 -2.65 -21.61
N ALA A 429 2.23 -2.82 -20.75
CA ALA A 429 1.87 -4.13 -20.21
C ALA A 429 1.35 -5.08 -21.30
N VAL A 430 0.52 -4.59 -22.23
CA VAL A 430 0.08 -5.33 -23.43
C VAL A 430 1.29 -5.81 -24.23
N ALA A 431 2.24 -4.94 -24.55
CA ALA A 431 3.44 -5.31 -25.30
C ALA A 431 4.31 -6.34 -24.55
N ALA A 432 4.39 -6.24 -23.22
CA ALA A 432 5.20 -7.14 -22.40
C ALA A 432 4.59 -8.55 -22.27
N VAL A 433 3.28 -8.65 -22.02
CA VAL A 433 2.58 -9.94 -21.92
C VAL A 433 2.35 -10.55 -23.31
N GLY A 434 2.16 -9.72 -24.33
CA GLY A 434 1.95 -10.12 -25.72
C GLY A 434 3.18 -10.70 -26.43
N ARG A 435 4.35 -10.81 -25.79
CA ARG A 435 5.58 -11.35 -26.42
C ARG A 435 5.44 -12.79 -26.92
N GLY A 436 4.60 -13.59 -26.28
CA GLY A 436 4.34 -14.98 -26.68
C GLY A 436 3.32 -15.11 -27.82
N VAL A 437 2.55 -14.04 -28.08
CA VAL A 437 1.56 -13.96 -29.15
C VAL A 437 2.28 -13.81 -30.48
N THR A 438 1.94 -14.68 -31.43
CA THR A 438 2.50 -14.67 -32.79
C THR A 438 1.37 -14.77 -33.79
N ARG A 439 1.40 -14.00 -34.89
CA ARG A 439 0.36 -14.02 -35.93
C ARG A 439 0.05 -15.44 -36.44
N THR A 440 1.09 -16.23 -36.66
CA THR A 440 0.98 -17.61 -37.13
C THR A 440 1.92 -18.49 -36.31
N ARG A 441 1.40 -19.61 -35.79
CA ARG A 441 2.18 -20.64 -35.11
C ARG A 441 1.97 -22.00 -35.77
N THR A 442 3.06 -22.63 -36.17
CA THR A 442 3.03 -23.98 -36.74
C THR A 442 3.01 -25.02 -35.62
N LEU A 443 2.09 -25.97 -35.70
CA LEU A 443 1.82 -27.03 -34.72
C LEU A 443 2.15 -28.37 -35.37
N SER A 444 3.36 -28.88 -35.14
CA SER A 444 3.84 -30.11 -35.78
C SER A 444 3.30 -31.36 -35.10
N PHE A 445 2.82 -32.31 -35.89
CA PHE A 445 2.49 -33.67 -35.47
C PHE A 445 3.55 -34.67 -35.96
N GLY A 446 4.67 -34.20 -36.52
CA GLY A 446 5.67 -35.01 -37.21
C GLY A 446 5.49 -34.95 -38.73
N PRO A 447 4.85 -35.94 -39.37
CA PRO A 447 4.70 -35.99 -40.84
C PRO A 447 3.71 -34.97 -41.41
N ARG A 448 2.90 -34.33 -40.55
CA ARG A 448 1.95 -33.28 -40.91
C ARG A 448 1.97 -32.16 -39.87
N ALA A 449 1.54 -30.96 -40.25
CA ALA A 449 1.52 -29.81 -39.37
C ALA A 449 0.27 -28.97 -39.59
N PHE A 450 -0.22 -28.38 -38.52
CA PHE A 450 -1.36 -27.47 -38.51
C PHE A 450 -0.85 -26.05 -38.29
N ARG A 451 -1.64 -25.04 -38.64
CA ARG A 451 -1.33 -23.64 -38.31
C ARG A 451 -2.40 -23.08 -37.38
N ALA A 452 -1.96 -22.36 -36.37
CA ALA A 452 -2.80 -21.49 -35.56
C ALA A 452 -2.56 -20.05 -36.01
N GLU A 453 -3.58 -19.39 -36.54
CA GLU A 453 -3.51 -18.06 -37.13
C GLU A 453 -4.43 -17.09 -36.39
N LEU A 454 -3.97 -15.87 -36.15
CA LEU A 454 -4.79 -14.81 -35.56
C LEU A 454 -5.61 -14.12 -36.64
N ASP A 455 -6.92 -14.02 -36.43
CA ASP A 455 -7.80 -13.18 -37.24
C ASP A 455 -7.62 -11.69 -36.89
N SER A 456 -8.33 -10.79 -37.59
CA SER A 456 -8.19 -9.35 -37.40
C SER A 456 -8.64 -8.82 -36.03
N ARG A 457 -9.29 -9.65 -35.21
CA ARG A 457 -9.73 -9.35 -33.84
C ARG A 457 -8.88 -10.06 -32.79
N LEU A 458 -7.72 -10.61 -33.16
CA LEU A 458 -6.91 -11.45 -32.28
C LEU A 458 -7.72 -12.65 -31.74
N SER A 459 -8.51 -13.30 -32.58
CA SER A 459 -9.08 -14.62 -32.27
C SER A 459 -8.29 -15.69 -33.00
N LEU A 460 -8.10 -16.84 -32.34
CA LEU A 460 -7.29 -17.91 -32.88
C LEU A 460 -8.11 -18.84 -33.77
N VAL A 461 -7.67 -18.99 -35.01
CA VAL A 461 -8.25 -19.86 -36.02
C VAL A 461 -7.25 -20.97 -36.34
N LEU A 462 -7.71 -22.22 -36.46
CA LEU A 462 -6.85 -23.34 -36.84
C LEU A 462 -7.03 -23.66 -38.32
N VAL A 463 -5.93 -24.02 -38.97
CA VAL A 463 -5.85 -24.39 -40.38
C VAL A 463 -5.10 -25.72 -40.48
N ASP A 464 -5.61 -26.65 -41.29
CA ASP A 464 -4.94 -27.92 -41.58
C ASP A 464 -3.82 -27.80 -42.63
N ASP A 465 -3.20 -28.92 -42.95
CA ASP A 465 -2.12 -29.03 -43.92
C ASP A 465 -2.58 -28.74 -45.35
N GLU A 466 -3.87 -28.94 -45.65
CA GLU A 466 -4.49 -28.60 -46.92
C GLU A 466 -4.96 -27.13 -47.01
N GLY A 467 -4.89 -26.37 -45.91
CA GLY A 467 -5.30 -24.96 -45.86
C GLY A 467 -6.76 -24.73 -45.49
N ALA A 468 -7.50 -25.76 -45.09
CA ALA A 468 -8.88 -25.65 -44.65
C ALA A 468 -8.98 -25.29 -43.16
N HIS A 469 -10.00 -24.51 -42.82
CA HIS A 469 -10.28 -24.10 -41.45
C HIS A 469 -10.85 -25.27 -40.63
N ILE A 470 -10.29 -25.51 -39.45
CA ILE A 470 -10.73 -26.55 -38.52
C ILE A 470 -11.04 -25.94 -37.15
N GLU A 471 -12.00 -26.52 -36.42
CA GLU A 471 -12.37 -26.01 -35.09
C GLU A 471 -11.39 -26.45 -33.99
N GLN A 472 -10.86 -27.67 -34.12
CA GLN A 472 -9.98 -28.29 -33.14
C GLN A 472 -8.91 -29.13 -33.83
N LEU A 473 -7.76 -29.27 -33.17
CA LEU A 473 -6.72 -30.19 -33.64
C LEU A 473 -7.29 -31.62 -33.71
N PRO A 474 -7.02 -32.37 -34.80
CA PRO A 474 -7.51 -33.72 -34.95
C PRO A 474 -6.88 -34.66 -33.92
N ARG A 475 -7.52 -35.82 -33.72
CA ARG A 475 -6.93 -36.89 -32.89
C ARG A 475 -5.60 -37.36 -33.50
N PRO A 476 -4.57 -37.60 -32.66
CA PRO A 476 -3.32 -38.18 -33.13
C PRO A 476 -3.55 -39.54 -33.79
N ARG A 477 -2.89 -39.79 -34.92
CA ARG A 477 -2.86 -41.05 -35.66
C ARG A 477 -1.63 -41.85 -35.25
N LYS A 478 -1.61 -43.16 -35.56
CA LYS A 478 -0.44 -44.04 -35.31
C LYS A 478 0.85 -43.57 -36.00
N SER A 479 0.73 -42.81 -37.08
CA SER A 479 1.85 -42.25 -37.83
C SER A 479 2.39 -40.93 -37.27
N ASP A 480 1.66 -40.29 -36.35
CA ASP A 480 2.05 -39.02 -35.76
C ASP A 480 3.09 -39.25 -34.64
N ASP A 481 3.96 -38.28 -34.42
CA ASP A 481 4.91 -38.28 -33.30
C ASP A 481 4.19 -37.84 -32.02
N GLU A 482 4.09 -38.75 -31.05
CA GLU A 482 3.37 -38.53 -29.79
C GLU A 482 3.95 -37.36 -28.96
N ALA A 483 5.28 -37.20 -28.93
CA ALA A 483 5.93 -36.11 -28.22
C ALA A 483 5.68 -34.76 -28.92
N ALA A 484 5.77 -34.74 -30.25
CA ALA A 484 5.46 -33.53 -31.04
C ALA A 484 4.00 -33.10 -30.86
N VAL A 485 3.05 -34.04 -30.82
CA VAL A 485 1.63 -33.76 -30.59
C VAL A 485 1.39 -33.17 -29.20
N LEU A 486 2.08 -33.66 -28.16
CA LEU A 486 1.97 -33.11 -26.82
C LEU A 486 2.46 -31.66 -26.77
N VAL A 487 3.62 -31.38 -27.36
CA VAL A 487 4.19 -30.03 -27.47
C VAL A 487 3.27 -29.11 -28.25
N ALA A 488 2.74 -29.56 -29.40
CA ALA A 488 1.79 -28.78 -30.20
C ALA A 488 0.51 -28.43 -29.43
N LYS A 489 -0.04 -29.36 -28.66
CA LYS A 489 -1.21 -29.10 -27.80
C LYS A 489 -0.91 -28.08 -26.70
N GLN A 490 0.25 -28.18 -26.05
CA GLN A 490 0.67 -27.22 -25.02
C GLN A 490 0.88 -25.82 -25.61
N GLN A 491 1.58 -25.71 -26.75
CA GLN A 491 1.78 -24.46 -27.46
C GLN A 491 0.47 -23.81 -27.89
N LEU A 492 -0.49 -24.60 -28.36
CA LEU A 492 -1.83 -24.12 -28.72
C LEU A 492 -2.59 -23.61 -27.50
N GLN A 493 -2.56 -24.33 -26.38
CA GLN A 493 -3.21 -23.90 -25.14
C GLN A 493 -2.61 -22.61 -24.59
N GLN A 494 -1.27 -22.50 -24.58
CA GLN A 494 -0.58 -21.30 -24.16
C GLN A 494 -0.95 -20.10 -25.04
N LEU A 495 -0.88 -20.24 -26.37
CA LEU A 495 -1.24 -19.17 -27.30
C LEU A 495 -2.70 -18.73 -27.12
N ARG A 496 -3.63 -19.68 -26.93
CA ARG A 496 -5.04 -19.37 -26.63
C ARG A 496 -5.20 -18.57 -25.34
N ALA A 497 -4.48 -18.93 -24.29
CA ALA A 497 -4.54 -18.24 -23.00
C ALA A 497 -4.00 -16.81 -23.11
N GLU A 498 -2.82 -16.63 -23.71
CA GLU A 498 -2.18 -15.31 -23.91
C GLU A 498 -3.06 -14.38 -24.76
N VAL A 499 -3.59 -14.88 -25.87
CA VAL A 499 -4.47 -14.11 -26.76
C VAL A 499 -5.77 -13.71 -26.08
N ARG A 500 -6.42 -14.64 -25.35
CA ARG A 500 -7.65 -14.36 -24.60
C ARG A 500 -7.43 -13.30 -23.53
N PHE A 501 -6.23 -13.28 -22.94
CA PHE A 501 -5.88 -12.36 -21.88
C PHE A 501 -5.55 -10.95 -22.41
N VAL A 502 -4.70 -10.85 -23.43
CA VAL A 502 -4.20 -9.56 -23.95
C VAL A 502 -5.14 -8.92 -24.97
N GLY A 503 -5.78 -9.74 -25.82
CA GLY A 503 -6.55 -9.28 -26.98
C GLY A 503 -7.63 -8.25 -26.66
N PRO A 504 -8.52 -8.50 -25.69
CA PRO A 504 -9.59 -7.57 -25.36
C PRO A 504 -9.08 -6.20 -24.86
N VAL A 505 -7.99 -6.19 -24.09
CA VAL A 505 -7.38 -4.95 -23.59
C VAL A 505 -6.74 -4.19 -24.75
N ALA A 506 -5.96 -4.87 -25.60
CA ALA A 506 -5.34 -4.26 -26.78
C ALA A 506 -6.36 -3.64 -27.75
N LEU A 507 -7.47 -4.34 -28.00
CA LEU A 507 -8.58 -3.86 -28.82
C LEU A 507 -9.25 -2.62 -28.20
N ALA A 508 -9.55 -2.67 -26.90
CA ALA A 508 -10.15 -1.55 -26.18
C ALA A 508 -9.26 -0.30 -26.24
N LEU A 509 -7.95 -0.48 -26.12
CA LEU A 509 -6.97 0.59 -26.18
C LEU A 509 -6.92 1.26 -27.56
N LEU A 510 -6.93 0.48 -28.65
CA LEU A 510 -6.95 1.04 -30.00
C LEU A 510 -8.27 1.72 -30.33
N GLU A 511 -9.40 1.16 -29.90
CA GLU A 511 -10.69 1.82 -30.10
C GLU A 511 -10.76 3.13 -29.30
N ASP A 512 -10.27 3.16 -28.06
CA ASP A 512 -10.18 4.39 -27.28
C ASP A 512 -9.28 5.42 -27.97
N ASP A 513 -8.14 5.02 -28.54
CA ASP A 513 -7.29 5.93 -29.30
C ASP A 513 -8.01 6.55 -30.52
N LEU A 514 -8.85 5.76 -31.21
CA LEU A 514 -9.73 6.28 -32.28
C LEU A 514 -10.74 7.28 -31.72
N VAL A 515 -11.38 6.99 -30.58
CA VAL A 515 -12.39 7.90 -30.01
C VAL A 515 -11.76 9.20 -29.52
N GLN A 516 -10.63 9.10 -28.83
CA GLN A 516 -9.94 10.22 -28.20
C GLN A 516 -9.14 11.06 -29.21
N GLY A 517 -8.92 10.57 -30.43
CA GLY A 517 -8.11 11.27 -31.43
C GLY A 517 -6.65 11.41 -31.04
N ARG A 518 -6.13 10.40 -30.32
CA ARG A 518 -4.73 10.40 -29.91
C ARG A 518 -3.83 10.34 -31.13
N GLN A 519 -2.82 11.19 -31.11
CA GLN A 519 -1.80 11.29 -32.15
C GLN A 519 -0.41 11.22 -31.52
N TRP A 520 0.48 10.47 -32.16
CA TRP A 520 1.86 10.28 -31.76
C TRP A 520 2.80 10.74 -32.86
N ARG A 521 4.08 10.87 -32.53
CA ARG A 521 5.11 10.99 -33.55
C ARG A 521 5.16 9.73 -34.42
N ILE A 522 5.44 9.89 -35.70
CA ILE A 522 5.53 8.77 -36.65
C ILE A 522 6.55 7.73 -36.17
N GLU A 523 7.70 8.18 -35.64
CA GLU A 523 8.77 7.30 -35.16
C GLU A 523 8.33 6.42 -33.97
N THR A 524 7.41 6.92 -33.15
CA THR A 524 6.81 6.16 -32.05
C THR A 524 6.01 4.99 -32.59
N LEU A 525 5.15 5.24 -33.58
CA LEU A 525 4.36 4.18 -34.22
C LEU A 525 5.27 3.14 -34.87
N GLU A 526 6.27 3.57 -35.64
CA GLU A 526 7.22 2.66 -36.27
C GLU A 526 7.99 1.80 -35.27
N THR A 527 8.27 2.35 -34.07
CA THR A 527 8.89 1.59 -32.99
C THR A 527 7.96 0.49 -32.49
N TRP A 528 6.67 0.81 -32.23
CA TRP A 528 5.68 -0.20 -31.83
C TRP A 528 5.49 -1.27 -32.89
N LEU A 529 5.44 -0.89 -34.17
CA LEU A 529 5.39 -1.84 -35.28
C LEU A 529 6.62 -2.76 -35.30
N ARG A 530 7.78 -2.39 -34.75
CA ARG A 530 8.94 -3.28 -34.66
C ARG A 530 8.96 -4.18 -33.44
N VAL A 531 8.44 -3.73 -32.30
CA VAL A 531 8.65 -4.41 -31.00
C VAL A 531 7.41 -5.09 -30.41
N ASP A 532 6.21 -4.73 -30.88
CA ASP A 532 4.94 -5.22 -30.34
C ASP A 532 4.13 -5.95 -31.42
N GLU A 533 4.16 -7.29 -31.37
CA GLU A 533 3.44 -8.15 -32.32
C GLU A 533 1.92 -8.01 -32.21
N VAL A 534 1.38 -7.81 -31.01
CA VAL A 534 -0.06 -7.63 -30.79
C VAL A 534 -0.52 -6.33 -31.44
N PHE A 535 0.20 -5.24 -31.18
CA PHE A 535 -0.09 -3.95 -31.81
C PHE A 535 0.07 -4.02 -33.33
N ARG A 536 1.19 -4.54 -33.83
CA ARG A 536 1.46 -4.70 -35.27
C ARG A 536 0.39 -5.55 -35.97
N HIS A 537 -0.09 -6.60 -35.31
CA HIS A 537 -1.17 -7.44 -35.84
C HIS A 537 -2.46 -6.64 -36.00
N LEU A 538 -2.90 -5.91 -34.98
CA LEU A 538 -4.13 -5.10 -35.06
C LEU A 538 -4.00 -3.91 -36.03
N ALA A 539 -2.85 -3.23 -36.00
CA ALA A 539 -2.62 -1.99 -36.74
C ALA A 539 -2.74 -2.15 -38.27
N ARG A 540 -2.39 -3.34 -38.81
CA ARG A 540 -2.48 -3.64 -40.26
C ARG A 540 -3.91 -3.69 -40.80
N HIS A 541 -4.90 -3.83 -39.92
CA HIS A 541 -6.32 -3.91 -40.29
C HIS A 541 -7.03 -2.56 -40.23
N LEU A 542 -6.30 -1.48 -39.93
CA LEU A 542 -6.84 -0.15 -39.67
C LEU A 542 -6.31 0.88 -40.67
N VAL A 543 -7.08 1.94 -40.88
CA VAL A 543 -6.66 3.10 -41.65
C VAL A 543 -6.09 4.17 -40.71
N TRP A 544 -4.92 4.68 -41.03
CA TRP A 544 -4.24 5.71 -40.25
C TRP A 544 -4.39 7.06 -40.94
N GLY A 545 -4.27 8.14 -40.18
CA GLY A 545 -4.08 9.47 -40.74
C GLY A 545 -2.64 9.93 -40.53
N LEU A 546 -2.18 10.83 -41.39
CA LEU A 546 -0.94 11.56 -41.25
C LEU A 546 -1.30 13.02 -41.05
N TRP A 547 -0.80 13.63 -39.98
CA TRP A 547 -1.11 15.02 -39.64
C TRP A 547 0.16 15.87 -39.63
N SER A 548 0.00 17.13 -40.03
CA SER A 548 1.04 18.15 -39.90
C SER A 548 1.16 18.60 -38.44
N GLY A 549 2.26 19.29 -38.12
CA GLY A 549 2.44 19.90 -36.79
C GLY A 549 1.37 20.93 -36.43
N ALA A 550 0.64 21.47 -37.41
CA ALA A 550 -0.51 22.35 -37.23
C ALA A 550 -1.83 21.61 -36.94
N GLY A 551 -1.83 20.28 -36.97
CA GLY A 551 -3.00 19.44 -36.72
C GLY A 551 -3.89 19.19 -37.94
N GLU A 552 -3.45 19.57 -39.13
CA GLU A 552 -4.19 19.33 -40.38
C GLU A 552 -3.93 17.92 -40.90
N LEU A 553 -4.99 17.24 -41.36
CA LEU A 553 -4.85 15.94 -42.02
C LEU A 553 -4.16 16.13 -43.38
N VAL A 554 -2.96 15.57 -43.50
CA VAL A 554 -2.12 15.62 -44.71
C VAL A 554 -2.50 14.50 -45.67
N SER A 555 -2.59 13.27 -45.17
CA SER A 555 -2.88 12.09 -46.01
C SER A 555 -3.39 10.91 -45.17
N PRO A 556 -4.37 10.13 -45.67
CA PRO A 556 -4.65 8.79 -45.15
C PRO A 556 -3.49 7.82 -45.42
N ALA A 557 -3.29 6.86 -44.54
CA ALA A 557 -2.22 5.86 -44.66
C ALA A 557 -2.69 4.45 -44.27
N LEU A 558 -2.04 3.43 -44.83
CA LEU A 558 -2.18 2.03 -44.47
C LEU A 558 -0.87 1.51 -43.90
N ILE A 559 -0.91 0.34 -43.26
CA ILE A 559 0.30 -0.40 -42.91
C ILE A 559 0.48 -1.55 -43.89
N GLU A 560 1.52 -1.46 -44.70
CA GLU A 560 1.90 -2.46 -45.69
C GLU A 560 3.30 -2.97 -45.38
N THR A 561 3.49 -4.29 -45.36
CA THR A 561 4.80 -4.91 -45.00
C THR A 561 5.38 -4.36 -43.69
N ASP A 562 4.50 -4.14 -42.71
CA ASP A 562 4.80 -3.56 -41.38
C ASP A 562 5.41 -2.14 -41.43
N LYS A 563 5.16 -1.40 -42.51
CA LYS A 563 5.54 0.01 -42.67
C LYS A 563 4.31 0.86 -42.96
N LEU A 564 4.31 2.07 -42.39
CA LEU A 564 3.29 3.08 -42.68
C LEU A 564 3.47 3.60 -44.11
N ARG A 565 2.40 3.56 -44.90
CA ARG A 565 2.37 3.98 -46.31
C ARG A 565 1.20 4.95 -46.55
N PRO A 566 1.48 6.20 -46.94
CA PRO A 566 0.45 7.12 -47.43
C PRO A 566 -0.31 6.51 -48.62
N ILE A 567 -1.62 6.75 -48.71
CA ILE A 567 -2.49 6.28 -49.81
C ILE A 567 -2.35 7.17 -51.05
N ASP A 568 -1.90 8.41 -50.86
CA ASP A 568 -1.61 9.35 -51.94
C ASP A 568 -0.17 9.89 -51.82
N ASP A 569 0.31 10.56 -52.87
CA ASP A 569 1.67 11.12 -52.91
C ASP A 569 1.85 12.37 -52.02
N ARG A 570 0.91 12.64 -51.09
CA ARG A 570 0.88 13.85 -50.27
C ARG A 570 1.46 13.67 -48.88
N GLY A 571 2.02 12.51 -48.53
CA GLY A 571 2.53 12.22 -47.17
C GLY A 571 3.70 13.11 -46.68
N LEU A 572 4.24 14.00 -47.53
CA LEU A 572 5.29 14.94 -47.16
C LEU A 572 4.75 16.05 -46.23
N GLY A 573 5.49 16.35 -45.16
CA GLY A 573 5.13 17.40 -44.20
C GLY A 573 4.31 16.95 -43.00
N ALA A 574 3.97 15.65 -42.91
CA ALA A 574 3.42 15.05 -41.71
C ALA A 574 4.52 14.63 -40.72
N ASP A 575 4.30 14.91 -39.43
CA ASP A 575 5.14 14.48 -38.32
C ASP A 575 4.35 13.70 -37.25
N ARG A 576 3.02 13.69 -37.35
CA ARG A 576 2.12 12.98 -36.45
C ARG A 576 1.27 11.92 -37.16
N VAL A 577 0.92 10.88 -36.41
CA VAL A 577 0.11 9.73 -36.86
C VAL A 577 -0.86 9.31 -35.76
N GLY A 578 -1.96 8.69 -36.15
CA GLY A 578 -3.12 8.38 -35.31
C GLY A 578 -4.20 7.66 -36.14
N LEU A 579 -5.24 7.17 -35.47
CA LEU A 579 -6.33 6.47 -36.16
C LEU A 579 -7.26 7.47 -36.83
N LEU A 580 -7.51 7.25 -38.12
CA LEU A 580 -8.34 8.13 -38.94
C LEU A 580 -9.81 7.93 -38.57
N HIS A 581 -10.50 9.03 -38.27
CA HIS A 581 -11.92 9.03 -37.93
C HIS A 581 -12.77 9.57 -39.09
N PRO A 582 -13.94 8.96 -39.41
CA PRO A 582 -14.78 9.42 -40.52
C PRO A 582 -15.22 10.89 -40.45
N VAL A 583 -15.35 11.46 -39.26
CA VAL A 583 -15.71 12.89 -39.06
C VAL A 583 -14.72 13.86 -39.71
N GLU A 584 -13.47 13.44 -39.89
CA GLU A 584 -12.37 14.23 -40.45
C GLU A 584 -12.39 14.23 -41.99
N LEU A 585 -13.31 13.47 -42.57
CA LEU A 585 -13.39 13.23 -44.00
C LEU A 585 -14.67 13.83 -44.57
N THR A 586 -14.57 14.27 -45.82
CA THR A 586 -15.72 14.51 -46.69
C THR A 586 -16.33 13.16 -47.10
N ASP A 587 -17.62 13.13 -47.44
CA ASP A 587 -18.30 11.89 -47.88
C ASP A 587 -17.65 11.24 -49.11
N ASP A 588 -17.13 12.05 -50.04
CA ASP A 588 -16.45 11.59 -51.26
C ASP A 588 -15.13 10.84 -50.92
N THR A 589 -14.28 11.48 -50.11
CA THR A 589 -13.04 10.89 -49.60
C THR A 589 -13.30 9.63 -48.76
N LEU A 590 -14.33 9.64 -47.91
CA LEU A 590 -14.72 8.48 -47.09
C LEU A 590 -15.14 7.29 -47.96
N SER A 591 -15.93 7.54 -49.01
CA SER A 591 -16.37 6.50 -49.94
C SER A 591 -15.20 5.87 -50.69
N ARG A 592 -14.27 6.71 -51.20
CA ARG A 592 -13.04 6.23 -51.84
C ARG A 592 -12.16 5.41 -50.88
N LEU A 593 -12.02 5.85 -49.63
CA LEU A 593 -11.24 5.13 -48.63
C LEU A 593 -11.84 3.76 -48.28
N ARG A 594 -13.17 3.65 -48.23
CA ARG A 594 -13.85 2.36 -48.02
C ARG A 594 -13.53 1.37 -49.15
N GLU A 595 -13.52 1.82 -50.40
CA GLU A 595 -13.15 0.98 -51.54
C GLU A 595 -11.67 0.56 -51.52
N ILE A 596 -10.78 1.47 -51.12
CA ILE A 596 -9.34 1.16 -50.97
C ILE A 596 -9.14 0.13 -49.86
N ALA A 597 -9.75 0.34 -48.69
CA ALA A 597 -9.68 -0.59 -47.56
C ALA A 597 -10.24 -1.97 -47.93
N ALA A 598 -11.36 -2.03 -48.66
CA ALA A 598 -11.94 -3.29 -49.13
C ALA A 598 -11.00 -4.02 -50.11
N ARG A 599 -10.40 -3.32 -51.08
CA ARG A 599 -9.43 -3.91 -52.03
C ARG A 599 -8.16 -4.41 -51.35
N ALA A 600 -7.70 -3.70 -50.33
CA ALA A 600 -6.57 -4.11 -49.51
C ALA A 600 -6.92 -5.23 -48.49
N GLY A 601 -8.17 -5.68 -48.43
CA GLY A 601 -8.61 -6.75 -47.54
C GLY A 601 -8.60 -6.36 -46.06
N LEU A 602 -8.71 -5.08 -45.74
CA LEU A 602 -8.77 -4.62 -44.35
C LEU A 602 -10.06 -5.10 -43.70
N GLN A 603 -9.92 -5.72 -42.52
CA GLN A 603 -11.01 -6.19 -41.69
C GLN A 603 -10.87 -5.53 -40.32
N PRO A 604 -11.22 -4.24 -40.19
CA PRO A 604 -10.96 -3.50 -38.97
C PRO A 604 -11.62 -4.17 -37.75
N PRO A 605 -10.91 -4.31 -36.63
CA PRO A 605 -11.40 -5.02 -35.45
C PRO A 605 -12.69 -4.44 -34.86
N PHE A 606 -12.90 -3.14 -35.03
CA PHE A 606 -14.07 -2.36 -34.64
C PHE A 606 -14.57 -1.50 -35.81
N ALA A 607 -15.77 -0.92 -35.69
CA ALA A 607 -16.30 -0.02 -36.71
C ALA A 607 -15.43 1.25 -36.80
N GLN A 608 -14.54 1.30 -37.80
CA GLN A 608 -13.72 2.47 -38.10
C GLN A 608 -14.34 3.31 -39.22
N LEU A 609 -14.18 2.92 -40.49
CA LEU A 609 -14.73 3.69 -41.62
C LEU A 609 -16.26 3.60 -41.74
N ALA A 610 -16.87 2.59 -41.12
CA ALA A 610 -18.32 2.42 -41.05
C ALA A 610 -18.94 3.12 -39.82
N ARG A 611 -18.13 3.79 -39.00
CA ARG A 611 -18.59 4.51 -37.80
C ARG A 611 -19.48 5.69 -38.21
N GLU A 612 -20.59 5.86 -37.50
CA GLU A 612 -21.54 6.93 -37.75
C GLU A 612 -20.95 8.30 -37.40
N VAL A 613 -21.30 9.31 -38.18
CA VAL A 613 -20.83 10.69 -38.00
C VAL A 613 -22.01 11.60 -37.66
N PHE A 614 -21.90 12.31 -36.55
CA PHE A 614 -22.91 13.27 -36.11
C PHE A 614 -22.35 14.69 -36.13
N ARG A 615 -23.17 15.61 -36.63
CA ARG A 615 -22.89 17.06 -36.68
C ARG A 615 -24.06 17.82 -36.03
N PRO A 616 -23.79 18.94 -35.33
CA PRO A 616 -24.86 19.74 -34.71
C PRO A 616 -25.74 20.39 -35.79
N SER A 617 -27.05 20.49 -35.51
CA SER A 617 -27.96 21.25 -36.38
C SER A 617 -27.81 22.76 -36.13
N PRO A 618 -28.30 23.64 -37.04
CA PRO A 618 -28.30 25.08 -36.80
C PRO A 618 -29.03 25.48 -35.50
N GLU A 619 -30.10 24.78 -35.16
CA GLU A 619 -30.88 25.01 -33.93
C GLU A 619 -30.09 24.59 -32.68
N GLU A 620 -29.36 23.47 -32.73
CA GLU A 620 -28.51 23.02 -31.63
C GLU A 620 -27.29 23.93 -31.44
N LEU A 621 -26.72 24.46 -32.52
CA LEU A 621 -25.66 25.47 -32.45
C LEU A 621 -26.14 26.73 -31.74
N GLN A 622 -27.38 27.18 -32.01
CA GLN A 622 -27.98 28.32 -31.31
C GLN A 622 -28.29 28.01 -29.83
N ALA A 623 -28.78 26.80 -29.54
CA ALA A 623 -29.10 26.38 -28.18
C ALA A 623 -27.85 26.11 -27.30
N GLY A 624 -26.70 25.87 -27.92
CA GLY A 624 -25.46 25.51 -27.22
C GLY A 624 -25.46 24.08 -26.66
N ALA A 625 -26.42 23.25 -27.05
CA ALA A 625 -26.55 21.88 -26.58
C ALA A 625 -27.25 21.00 -27.63
N VAL A 626 -26.96 19.70 -27.61
CA VAL A 626 -27.61 18.70 -28.46
C VAL A 626 -28.96 18.36 -27.83
N THR A 627 -30.05 18.78 -28.48
CA THR A 627 -31.42 18.68 -27.97
C THR A 627 -32.20 17.51 -28.58
N ARG A 628 -31.73 16.92 -29.69
CA ARG A 628 -32.42 15.81 -30.38
C ARG A 628 -32.59 14.53 -29.54
N ILE A 629 -31.85 14.41 -28.43
CA ILE A 629 -31.94 13.28 -27.50
C ILE A 629 -32.95 13.52 -26.36
N ALA A 630 -33.53 14.72 -26.28
CA ALA A 630 -34.45 15.11 -25.23
C ALA A 630 -35.67 14.19 -25.18
N GLY A 631 -36.09 13.82 -23.96
CA GLY A 631 -37.25 12.96 -23.71
C GLY A 631 -36.97 11.45 -23.82
N ALA A 632 -35.81 11.03 -24.33
CA ALA A 632 -35.44 9.62 -24.37
C ALA A 632 -35.22 9.04 -22.95
N ARG A 633 -35.51 7.75 -22.76
CA ARG A 633 -35.32 7.07 -21.48
C ARG A 633 -33.89 6.54 -21.33
N LEU A 634 -33.20 7.01 -20.29
CA LEU A 634 -31.88 6.59 -19.88
C LEU A 634 -31.97 5.49 -18.82
N ARG A 635 -31.42 4.30 -19.11
CA ARG A 635 -31.15 3.27 -18.09
C ARG A 635 -29.70 3.36 -17.64
N LEU A 636 -29.47 3.63 -16.36
CA LEU A 636 -28.16 4.00 -15.80
C LEU A 636 -27.02 3.04 -16.09
N ARG A 637 -27.31 1.74 -16.21
CA ARG A 637 -26.27 0.74 -16.49
C ARG A 637 -25.63 0.94 -17.87
N ARG A 638 -26.39 1.34 -18.89
CA ARG A 638 -25.91 1.38 -20.30
C ARG A 638 -24.81 2.43 -20.56
N PRO A 639 -24.94 3.68 -20.10
CA PRO A 639 -23.86 4.66 -20.20
C PRO A 639 -22.56 4.19 -19.54
N LEU A 640 -22.65 3.55 -18.37
CA LEU A 640 -21.46 3.05 -17.64
C LEU A 640 -20.70 2.02 -18.47
N LEU A 641 -21.40 1.14 -19.20
CA LEU A 641 -20.79 0.18 -20.14
C LEU A 641 -20.07 0.87 -21.33
N ARG A 642 -20.20 2.19 -21.52
CA ARG A 642 -19.57 2.93 -22.63
C ARG A 642 -18.50 3.92 -22.14
N GLY A 643 -18.03 3.75 -20.91
CA GLY A 643 -17.00 4.61 -20.33
C GLY A 643 -17.54 5.95 -19.79
N TRP A 644 -18.86 6.11 -19.72
CA TRP A 644 -19.47 7.23 -19.00
C TRP A 644 -19.43 6.98 -17.49
N ARG A 645 -19.53 8.04 -16.70
CA ARG A 645 -19.44 8.01 -15.23
C ARG A 645 -20.57 8.83 -14.63
N GLN A 646 -20.96 8.45 -13.42
CA GLN A 646 -21.85 9.28 -12.64
C GLN A 646 -21.25 10.68 -12.47
N GLY A 647 -22.07 11.70 -12.72
CA GLY A 647 -21.72 13.08 -12.45
C GLY A 647 -21.76 13.37 -10.95
N PRO A 648 -21.48 14.62 -10.54
CA PRO A 648 -21.54 15.01 -9.14
C PRO A 648 -22.96 14.82 -8.57
N VAL A 649 -23.02 14.38 -7.32
CA VAL A 649 -24.24 14.39 -6.51
C VAL A 649 -24.35 15.78 -5.89
N ASP A 650 -25.51 16.40 -6.03
CA ASP A 650 -25.83 17.65 -5.36
C ASP A 650 -26.01 17.38 -3.86
N GLU A 651 -25.17 18.01 -3.02
CA GLU A 651 -25.13 17.71 -1.59
C GLU A 651 -26.40 18.16 -0.84
N GLU A 652 -27.10 19.17 -1.34
CA GLU A 652 -28.28 19.75 -0.70
C GLU A 652 -29.55 18.93 -1.01
N SER A 653 -29.68 18.48 -2.25
CA SER A 653 -30.82 17.67 -2.72
C SER A 653 -30.58 16.17 -2.65
N ALA A 654 -29.34 15.71 -2.48
CA ALA A 654 -28.92 14.31 -2.64
C ALA A 654 -29.27 13.71 -4.01
N HIS A 655 -29.41 14.55 -5.04
CA HIS A 655 -29.75 14.14 -6.40
C HIS A 655 -28.53 14.24 -7.34
N MET A 656 -28.42 13.29 -8.26
CA MET A 656 -27.51 13.37 -9.41
C MET A 656 -28.30 13.79 -10.65
N TYR A 657 -27.78 14.71 -11.46
CA TYR A 657 -28.47 15.24 -12.66
C TYR A 657 -27.73 14.99 -13.98
N SER A 658 -26.57 14.35 -13.93
CA SER A 658 -25.79 14.10 -15.13
C SER A 658 -24.96 12.82 -15.07
N ILE A 659 -24.64 12.32 -16.26
CA ILE A 659 -23.60 11.32 -16.48
C ILE A 659 -22.56 11.94 -17.42
N GLU A 660 -21.28 11.80 -17.07
CA GLU A 660 -20.18 12.49 -17.72
C GLU A 660 -19.26 11.53 -18.47
N ARG A 661 -18.70 11.97 -19.60
CA ARG A 661 -17.61 11.30 -20.30
C ARG A 661 -16.51 12.31 -20.58
N ARG A 662 -15.28 11.97 -20.18
CA ARG A 662 -14.10 12.81 -20.39
C ARG A 662 -13.41 12.44 -21.70
N PHE A 663 -13.03 13.46 -22.45
CA PHE A 663 -12.20 13.36 -23.63
C PHE A 663 -10.83 13.98 -23.36
N ASP A 664 -9.81 13.48 -24.06
CA ASP A 664 -8.50 14.10 -24.11
C ASP A 664 -8.63 15.57 -24.57
N GLY A 665 -7.73 16.45 -24.11
CA GLY A 665 -7.82 17.89 -24.37
C GLY A 665 -8.74 18.66 -23.40
N GLY A 666 -9.26 18.00 -22.37
CA GLY A 666 -9.98 18.66 -21.26
C GLY A 666 -11.45 18.92 -21.54
N VAL A 667 -12.04 18.28 -22.55
CA VAL A 667 -13.47 18.37 -22.88
C VAL A 667 -14.22 17.27 -22.14
N THR A 668 -15.30 17.64 -21.45
CA THR A 668 -16.21 16.70 -20.78
C THR A 668 -17.59 16.81 -21.42
N ALA A 669 -18.11 15.69 -21.91
CA ALA A 669 -19.49 15.58 -22.35
C ALA A 669 -20.38 15.25 -21.16
N GLU A 670 -21.51 15.94 -21.04
CA GLU A 670 -22.48 15.77 -19.97
C GLU A 670 -23.85 15.40 -20.56
N LEU A 671 -24.31 14.19 -20.26
CA LEU A 671 -25.69 13.78 -20.48
C LEU A 671 -26.53 14.23 -19.29
N VAL A 672 -27.27 15.32 -19.48
CA VAL A 672 -28.17 15.87 -18.47
C VAL A 672 -29.48 15.09 -18.48
N HIS A 673 -29.99 14.77 -17.29
CA HIS A 673 -31.23 14.04 -17.11
C HIS A 673 -32.06 14.60 -15.96
N SER A 674 -33.32 14.16 -15.87
CA SER A 674 -34.36 14.66 -14.95
C SER A 674 -34.12 14.44 -13.45
N GLY A 675 -32.90 14.07 -13.02
CA GLY A 675 -32.57 13.78 -11.61
C GLY A 675 -32.71 12.31 -11.20
N ILE A 676 -31.78 11.85 -10.35
CA ILE A 676 -31.77 10.55 -9.68
C ILE A 676 -31.56 10.80 -8.19
N ASP A 677 -32.52 10.39 -7.37
CA ASP A 677 -32.36 10.34 -5.93
C ASP A 677 -31.32 9.28 -5.57
N CYS A 678 -30.27 9.67 -4.85
CA CYS A 678 -29.18 8.78 -4.43
C CYS A 678 -29.39 8.19 -3.03
N GLY A 679 -30.44 8.62 -2.30
CA GLY A 679 -30.78 8.16 -0.94
C GLY A 679 -31.73 6.96 -0.89
N ASP A 680 -32.68 6.87 -1.83
CA ASP A 680 -33.66 5.78 -1.95
C ASP A 680 -33.41 4.92 -3.21
N ALA A 681 -34.15 3.81 -3.38
CA ALA A 681 -33.99 2.91 -4.53
C ALA A 681 -34.08 3.69 -5.85
N PRO A 682 -32.98 3.80 -6.63
CA PRO A 682 -32.93 4.70 -7.77
C PRO A 682 -33.93 4.26 -8.86
N PRO A 683 -34.54 5.21 -9.58
CA PRO A 683 -35.48 4.89 -10.64
C PRO A 683 -34.82 4.01 -11.71
N SER A 684 -35.57 3.02 -12.21
CA SER A 684 -35.08 2.10 -13.25
C SER A 684 -34.73 2.79 -14.58
N SER A 685 -35.24 4.01 -14.79
CA SER A 685 -34.82 4.92 -15.87
C SER A 685 -35.14 6.37 -15.55
N VAL A 686 -34.40 7.30 -16.15
CA VAL A 686 -34.63 8.76 -16.10
C VAL A 686 -34.79 9.33 -17.49
N LYS A 687 -35.34 10.55 -17.62
CA LYS A 687 -35.49 11.19 -18.93
C LYS A 687 -34.24 12.01 -19.25
N LEU A 688 -33.68 11.83 -20.44
CA LEU A 688 -32.64 12.70 -20.97
C LEU A 688 -33.22 14.07 -21.29
N GLU A 689 -32.48 15.11 -20.97
CA GLU A 689 -32.84 16.49 -21.28
C GLU A 689 -32.00 16.99 -22.45
N VAL A 690 -30.68 17.03 -22.29
CA VAL A 690 -29.75 17.52 -23.32
C VAL A 690 -28.39 16.85 -23.16
N LEU A 691 -27.59 16.89 -24.23
CA LEU A 691 -26.15 16.64 -24.17
C LEU A 691 -25.41 17.97 -24.35
N ARG A 692 -24.59 18.33 -23.37
CA ARG A 692 -23.77 19.55 -23.38
C ARG A 692 -22.31 19.23 -23.13
N PHE A 693 -21.44 20.21 -23.35
CA PHE A 693 -19.99 20.04 -23.21
C PHE A 693 -19.41 21.10 -22.28
N ARG A 694 -18.39 20.72 -21.50
CA ARG A 694 -17.67 21.58 -20.58
C ARG A 694 -16.17 21.47 -20.83
N GLY A 695 -15.48 22.60 -20.84
CA GLY A 695 -14.03 22.72 -20.83
C GLY A 695 -13.53 23.21 -19.47
N ALA A 696 -12.24 23.55 -19.39
CA ALA A 696 -11.64 24.05 -18.16
C ALA A 696 -12.28 25.36 -17.64
N ALA A 697 -12.80 26.20 -18.55
CA ALA A 697 -13.39 27.50 -18.23
C ALA A 697 -14.92 27.48 -18.01
N GLY A 698 -15.57 26.32 -18.13
CA GLY A 698 -17.03 26.19 -18.03
C GLY A 698 -17.67 25.56 -19.27
N LEU A 699 -18.95 25.85 -19.49
CA LEU A 699 -19.71 25.33 -20.64
C LEU A 699 -19.12 25.83 -21.96
N LEU A 700 -19.01 24.93 -22.93
CA LEU A 700 -18.51 25.23 -24.28
C LEU A 700 -19.67 25.44 -25.24
N ALA A 701 -19.51 26.39 -26.17
CA ALA A 701 -20.39 26.44 -27.33
C ALA A 701 -20.14 25.20 -28.21
N LEU A 702 -21.19 24.64 -28.84
CA LEU A 702 -21.03 23.46 -29.70
C LEU A 702 -20.06 23.68 -30.87
N SER A 703 -19.89 24.91 -31.32
CA SER A 703 -18.91 25.31 -32.35
C SER A 703 -17.46 25.19 -31.89
N GLU A 704 -17.20 25.22 -30.59
CA GLU A 704 -15.87 25.12 -29.97
C GLU A 704 -15.51 23.68 -29.60
N VAL A 705 -16.50 22.77 -29.62
CA VAL A 705 -16.28 21.37 -29.30
C VAL A 705 -15.59 20.68 -30.48
N PRO A 706 -14.49 19.94 -30.26
CA PRO A 706 -13.86 19.15 -31.31
C PRO A 706 -14.87 18.19 -31.96
N ALA A 707 -14.93 18.19 -33.30
CA ALA A 707 -15.95 17.44 -34.05
C ALA A 707 -15.96 15.94 -33.73
N ARG A 708 -14.79 15.36 -33.45
CA ARG A 708 -14.64 13.97 -33.01
C ARG A 708 -15.32 13.72 -31.66
N CYS A 709 -15.05 14.56 -30.65
CA CYS A 709 -15.67 14.46 -29.32
C CYS A 709 -17.19 14.60 -29.41
N LEU A 710 -17.68 15.56 -30.20
CA LEU A 710 -19.12 15.76 -30.40
C LEU A 710 -19.76 14.53 -31.05
N SER A 711 -19.19 14.07 -32.17
CA SER A 711 -19.73 12.93 -32.92
C SER A 711 -19.80 11.68 -32.05
N GLU A 712 -18.75 11.39 -31.30
CA GLU A 712 -18.67 10.20 -30.44
C GLU A 712 -19.60 10.28 -29.23
N ALA A 713 -19.73 11.45 -28.61
CA ALA A 713 -20.67 11.65 -27.50
C ALA A 713 -22.13 11.52 -27.97
N VAL A 714 -22.47 12.08 -29.14
CA VAL A 714 -23.82 11.96 -29.72
C VAL A 714 -24.11 10.51 -30.10
N ARG A 715 -23.16 9.83 -30.74
CA ARG A 715 -23.31 8.41 -31.10
C ARG A 715 -23.65 7.56 -29.87
N ASP A 716 -22.85 7.69 -28.81
CA ASP A 716 -23.12 6.99 -27.56
C ASP A 716 -24.48 7.34 -26.98
N ALA A 717 -24.81 8.64 -26.92
CA ALA A 717 -26.09 9.11 -26.39
C ALA A 717 -27.28 8.53 -27.17
N SER A 718 -27.19 8.48 -28.50
CA SER A 718 -28.19 7.87 -29.37
C SER A 718 -28.31 6.37 -29.11
N GLU A 719 -27.21 5.61 -29.06
CA GLU A 719 -27.26 4.16 -28.79
C GLU A 719 -27.79 3.85 -27.38
N ILE A 720 -27.48 4.70 -26.39
CA ILE A 720 -28.03 4.63 -25.03
C ILE A 720 -29.55 4.83 -25.04
N ALA A 721 -30.04 5.80 -25.82
CA ALA A 721 -31.44 6.16 -25.96
C ALA A 721 -32.27 5.14 -26.76
N SER A 722 -31.70 4.54 -27.82
CA SER A 722 -32.44 3.74 -28.80
C SER A 722 -32.76 2.31 -28.37
N GLY A 723 -32.00 1.68 -27.47
CA GLY A 723 -32.26 0.29 -27.10
C GLY A 723 -33.30 0.10 -25.99
N GLY A 724 -34.34 0.93 -25.99
CA GLY A 724 -35.48 0.90 -25.06
C GLY A 724 -36.29 -0.38 -25.11
#